data_AF-A0A8C1F252-F1
#
_entry.id   AF-A0A8C1F252-F1
#
_cell.length_a   1.000
_cell.length_b   1.000
_cell.length_c   1.000
_cell.angle_alpha   90.00
_cell.angle_beta   90.00
_cell.angle_gamma   90.00
#
_symmetry.space_group_name_H-M   'P 1'
#
loop_
_entity.id
_entity.type
_entity.pdbx_description
1 polymer ?
#
loop_
_entity_poly.entity_id
_entity_poly.type
_entity_poly.pdbx_seq_one_letter_code
_entity_poly.pdbx_strand_id
1 'polypeptide(L)'
;MAERMAARLSAQEEQIEALSREILRLRDGLTGGFDFSTLASGPNLDALRAENEKLQYRLLHLRRSLREEHELEEHNHSQNQRTSEPDQNQNQKTNTQKSQSKPEEPKEKSRVKLKPWPAFVSGRLQLYEQLKKESDALLAERAAGGHSISVQLPDGQTLKATAWVSSPYQLACAISQALADSCVIARVNGELWDLDRPLETDCSLELLRFDHEDAQAVYWHSSAHVLGEAMEQFYGGCLCYGPPIENGFYYDMFLDGQKGVSSTEFGDLENICRSIMKDKQPFERLEISKETLLEMFKYNKFKCRILNEKVSTPTTTVYRCGPLIDLCRGPHVRHTGKIKALKIYKNSSTYWEGRSDMETLQRIYGISFPDSKMLKEWERFQEEAKNRDHRKIGKDQELFFFHDLSPGSCFFLPRGAYIYNTLTEFIREEYSRRGFQEVASPNIYNSKLWETSGHWQHYSENMFSFPVEQDVFALKPMNCPGHCLMFGHRPRSWRELPLRLADFGVLHRNELSGTLTGLTRVRRFQQDDAHIFCTMDQIESEMKGCLDFLHCVYDVFGFSFQLHLSTRPEKFLGDIAMWNQAEKQLENSLNEFGEPWKLNPGDGAFYGPKIDIKIKDAIGRYHQCATIQLDFQLPIRFNLTYVGRDGEDKDRPVIIHRAILGSVERMIAILTENYAGKWPLWLSPRQVMLVPVNPSLEDYATQVCKRFVEAGFMADADLDSSCLLNKKIRNAQLAQYNFILVVGEKERAANSVNVRTRDNKVHGELSVEEVMERLTLLRLSRCRSAEEDF
;
A
#
# COMPACT_ATOMS: atom_id res chain seq x y z
N MET A 1 -0.80 -11.33 -38.73
CA MET A 1 0.28 -10.53 -38.11
C MET A 1 1.36 -11.49 -37.58
N ALA A 2 0.94 -12.69 -37.18
CA ALA A 2 1.70 -13.93 -36.98
C ALA A 2 2.80 -14.21 -38.02
N GLU A 3 2.54 -14.16 -39.33
CA GLU A 3 3.60 -14.42 -40.34
C GLU A 3 4.77 -13.42 -40.27
N ARG A 4 4.50 -12.13 -40.01
CA ARG A 4 5.56 -11.11 -39.82
C ARG A 4 6.32 -11.33 -38.52
N MET A 5 5.64 -11.79 -37.47
CA MET A 5 6.27 -12.15 -36.19
C MET A 5 7.12 -13.42 -36.32
N ALA A 6 6.69 -14.42 -37.07
CA ALA A 6 7.45 -15.64 -37.35
C ALA A 6 8.73 -15.33 -38.15
N ALA A 7 8.65 -14.46 -39.17
CA ALA A 7 9.83 -14.01 -39.90
C ALA A 7 10.83 -13.25 -39.01
N ARG A 8 10.33 -12.41 -38.08
CA ARG A 8 11.16 -11.69 -37.11
C ARG A 8 11.79 -12.63 -36.06
N LEU A 9 11.06 -13.68 -35.68
CA LEU A 9 11.57 -14.74 -34.80
C LEU A 9 12.75 -15.46 -35.45
N SER A 10 12.58 -15.92 -36.68
CA SER A 10 13.61 -16.64 -37.43
C SER A 10 14.88 -15.78 -37.61
N ALA A 11 14.74 -14.50 -37.96
CA ALA A 11 15.89 -13.59 -38.05
C ALA A 11 16.63 -13.39 -36.71
N GLN A 12 15.89 -13.38 -35.59
CA GLN A 12 16.51 -13.28 -34.26
C GLN A 12 17.19 -14.58 -33.81
N GLU A 13 16.67 -15.75 -34.22
CA GLU A 13 17.33 -17.04 -33.97
C GLU A 13 18.66 -17.13 -34.71
N GLU A 14 18.71 -16.71 -35.98
CA GLU A 14 19.95 -16.63 -36.76
C GLU A 14 20.97 -15.67 -36.12
N GLN A 15 20.52 -14.52 -35.61
CA GLN A 15 21.39 -13.56 -34.94
C GLN A 15 21.98 -14.12 -33.63
N ILE A 16 21.19 -14.87 -32.85
CA ILE A 16 21.65 -15.54 -31.63
C ILE A 16 22.66 -16.65 -31.97
N GLU A 17 22.42 -17.42 -33.02
CA GLU A 17 23.37 -18.45 -33.47
C GLU A 17 24.69 -17.86 -33.97
N ALA A 18 24.65 -16.73 -34.68
CA ALA A 18 25.83 -16.01 -35.12
C ALA A 18 26.65 -15.49 -33.92
N LEU A 19 26.01 -14.79 -32.96
CA LEU A 19 26.68 -14.30 -31.75
C LEU A 19 27.21 -15.43 -30.87
N SER A 20 26.46 -16.53 -30.75
CA SER A 20 26.90 -17.67 -29.94
C SER A 20 28.13 -18.35 -30.55
N ARG A 21 28.22 -18.42 -31.89
CA ARG A 21 29.44 -18.86 -32.60
C ARG A 21 30.61 -17.91 -32.40
N GLU A 22 30.38 -16.59 -32.42
CA GLU A 22 31.42 -15.57 -32.18
C GLU A 22 31.97 -15.67 -30.74
N ILE A 23 31.09 -15.84 -29.74
CA ILE A 23 31.46 -16.04 -28.33
C ILE A 23 32.28 -17.32 -28.16
N LEU A 24 31.88 -18.42 -28.81
CA LEU A 24 32.62 -19.69 -28.81
C LEU A 24 34.02 -19.51 -29.42
N ARG A 25 34.12 -18.83 -30.57
CA ARG A 25 35.38 -18.55 -31.25
C ARG A 25 36.32 -17.70 -30.39
N LEU A 26 35.81 -16.66 -29.74
CA LEU A 26 36.60 -15.80 -28.85
C LEU A 26 37.06 -16.56 -27.59
N ARG A 27 36.20 -17.42 -27.03
CA ARG A 27 36.56 -18.30 -25.90
C ARG A 27 37.67 -19.28 -26.28
N ASP A 28 37.57 -19.91 -27.46
CA ASP A 28 38.53 -20.93 -27.90
C ASP A 28 39.83 -20.31 -28.44
N GLY A 29 39.82 -19.03 -28.85
CA GLY A 29 41.02 -18.25 -29.16
C GLY A 29 41.83 -17.80 -27.92
N LEU A 30 41.19 -17.75 -26.75
CA LEU A 30 41.82 -17.38 -25.47
C LEU A 30 42.48 -18.58 -24.76
N THR A 31 42.24 -19.82 -25.20
CA THR A 31 42.81 -21.04 -24.58
C THR A 31 44.17 -21.46 -25.15
N GLY A 32 44.68 -20.73 -26.16
CA GLY A 32 45.98 -20.95 -26.80
C GLY A 32 47.16 -20.32 -26.07
N GLY A 33 47.40 -20.67 -24.81
CA GLY A 33 48.67 -20.38 -24.10
C GLY A 33 48.52 -19.68 -22.75
N PHE A 34 48.79 -20.46 -21.68
CA PHE A 34 49.02 -20.08 -20.27
C PHE A 34 47.84 -19.63 -19.38
N ASP A 35 47.85 -20.24 -18.19
CA ASP A 35 47.15 -20.01 -16.90
C ASP A 35 45.63 -19.74 -16.86
N PHE A 36 44.88 -20.70 -16.27
CA PHE A 36 43.41 -20.80 -16.30
C PHE A 36 42.67 -19.88 -15.30
N SER A 37 43.38 -19.10 -14.48
CA SER A 37 42.76 -18.36 -13.36
C SER A 37 42.52 -16.87 -13.62
N THR A 38 43.00 -16.29 -14.72
CA THR A 38 42.90 -14.83 -14.98
C THR A 38 42.30 -14.42 -16.33
N LEU A 39 41.67 -15.32 -17.10
CA LEU A 39 41.16 -15.03 -18.46
C LEU A 39 39.64 -15.20 -18.67
N ALA A 40 38.83 -15.26 -17.61
CA ALA A 40 37.39 -15.50 -17.73
C ALA A 40 36.49 -14.26 -17.93
N SER A 41 37.06 -13.05 -17.96
CA SER A 41 36.28 -11.79 -18.10
C SER A 41 37.10 -10.70 -18.82
N GLY A 42 37.09 -10.74 -20.15
CA GLY A 42 37.51 -9.60 -20.96
C GLY A 42 36.30 -8.69 -21.21
N PRO A 43 36.42 -7.35 -21.15
CA PRO A 43 35.28 -6.43 -21.31
C PRO A 43 34.52 -6.61 -22.63
N ASN A 44 35.17 -7.14 -23.67
CA ASN A 44 34.55 -7.44 -24.95
C ASN A 44 33.73 -8.75 -24.96
N LEU A 45 34.15 -9.76 -24.18
CA LEU A 45 33.43 -11.04 -24.05
C LEU A 45 32.18 -10.88 -23.16
N ASP A 46 32.30 -10.10 -22.09
CA ASP A 46 31.17 -9.83 -21.19
C ASP A 46 30.11 -8.92 -21.84
N ALA A 47 30.52 -7.97 -22.69
CA ALA A 47 29.61 -7.19 -23.52
C ALA A 47 28.82 -8.07 -24.50
N LEU A 48 29.50 -9.01 -25.19
CA LEU A 48 28.84 -9.95 -26.11
C LEU A 48 27.93 -10.95 -25.38
N ARG A 49 28.30 -11.40 -24.16
CA ARG A 49 27.43 -12.23 -23.31
C ARG A 49 26.16 -11.48 -22.91
N ALA A 50 26.30 -10.23 -22.47
CA ALA A 50 25.16 -9.39 -22.11
C ALA A 50 24.26 -9.08 -23.32
N GLU A 51 24.82 -8.93 -24.52
CA GLU A 51 24.06 -8.76 -25.75
C GLU A 51 23.32 -10.03 -26.16
N ASN A 52 23.96 -11.20 -26.05
CA ASN A 52 23.33 -12.50 -26.30
C ASN A 52 22.16 -12.77 -25.32
N GLU A 53 22.34 -12.45 -24.03
CA GLU A 53 21.29 -12.55 -23.02
C GLU A 53 20.09 -11.63 -23.34
N LYS A 54 20.34 -10.39 -23.76
CA LYS A 54 19.29 -9.46 -24.22
C LYS A 54 18.54 -9.98 -25.45
N LEU A 55 19.24 -10.60 -26.41
CA LEU A 55 18.61 -11.18 -27.60
C LEU A 55 17.77 -12.41 -27.26
N GLN A 56 18.25 -13.28 -26.36
CA GLN A 56 17.48 -14.43 -25.85
C GLN A 56 16.22 -13.98 -25.10
N TYR A 57 16.31 -12.90 -24.32
CA TYR A 57 15.15 -12.30 -23.66
C TYR A 57 14.11 -11.79 -24.67
N ARG A 58 14.54 -11.10 -25.73
CA ARG A 58 13.64 -10.65 -26.81
C ARG A 58 13.04 -11.83 -27.59
N LEU A 59 13.79 -12.91 -27.80
CA LEU A 59 13.31 -14.13 -28.45
C LEU A 59 12.18 -14.77 -27.63
N LEU A 60 12.33 -14.86 -26.30
CA LEU A 60 11.30 -15.38 -25.41
C LEU A 60 9.99 -14.59 -25.51
N HIS A 61 10.09 -13.25 -25.56
CA HIS A 61 8.93 -12.37 -25.73
C HIS A 61 8.26 -12.56 -27.09
N LEU A 62 9.01 -12.61 -28.19
CA LEU A 62 8.44 -12.88 -29.52
C LEU A 62 7.75 -14.24 -29.61
N ARG A 63 8.30 -15.29 -28.97
CA ARG A 63 7.63 -16.61 -28.89
C ARG A 63 6.35 -16.57 -28.06
N ARG A 64 6.24 -15.69 -27.07
CA ARG A 64 5.00 -15.52 -26.30
C ARG A 64 3.95 -14.76 -27.12
N SER A 65 4.32 -13.63 -27.73
CA SER A 65 3.41 -12.85 -28.56
C SER A 65 2.92 -13.62 -29.80
N LEU A 66 3.76 -14.45 -30.43
CA LEU A 66 3.34 -15.29 -31.55
C LEU A 66 2.32 -16.37 -31.12
N ARG A 67 2.47 -16.93 -29.90
CA ARG A 67 1.50 -17.88 -29.34
C ARG A 67 0.16 -17.21 -29.04
N GLU A 68 0.20 -16.03 -28.42
CA GLU A 68 -1.00 -15.24 -28.13
C GLU A 68 -1.75 -14.86 -29.42
N GLU A 69 -1.05 -14.52 -30.50
CA GLU A 69 -1.70 -14.28 -31.79
C GLU A 69 -2.33 -15.53 -32.41
N HIS A 70 -1.67 -16.70 -32.32
CA HIS A 70 -2.27 -17.94 -32.80
C HIS A 70 -3.51 -18.34 -31.99
N GLU A 71 -3.48 -18.15 -30.67
CA GLU A 71 -4.65 -18.39 -29.81
C GLU A 71 -5.81 -17.43 -30.13
N LEU A 72 -5.52 -16.18 -30.47
CA LEU A 72 -6.52 -15.20 -30.92
C LEU A 72 -7.09 -15.55 -32.31
N GLU A 73 -6.26 -16.05 -33.23
CA GLU A 73 -6.71 -16.52 -34.56
C GLU A 73 -7.63 -17.76 -34.42
N GLU A 74 -7.29 -18.72 -33.57
CA GLU A 74 -8.11 -19.90 -33.28
C GLU A 74 -9.44 -19.55 -32.60
N HIS A 75 -9.43 -18.58 -31.68
CA HIS A 75 -10.64 -18.12 -31.00
C HIS A 75 -11.61 -17.42 -31.95
N ASN A 76 -11.09 -16.59 -32.85
CA ASN A 76 -11.89 -15.90 -33.88
C ASN A 76 -12.44 -16.88 -34.93
N HIS A 77 -11.70 -17.93 -35.29
CA HIS A 77 -12.19 -18.98 -36.19
C HIS A 77 -13.32 -19.81 -35.56
N SER A 78 -13.22 -20.08 -34.25
CA SER A 78 -14.22 -20.84 -33.48
C SER A 78 -15.53 -20.06 -33.28
N GLN A 79 -15.48 -18.72 -33.19
CA GLN A 79 -16.68 -17.89 -33.10
C GLN A 79 -17.40 -17.75 -34.44
N ASN A 80 -16.69 -17.66 -35.56
CA ASN A 80 -17.30 -17.54 -36.89
C ASN A 80 -18.00 -18.84 -37.38
N GLN A 81 -17.66 -20.00 -36.82
CA GLN A 81 -18.35 -21.26 -37.14
C GLN A 81 -19.65 -21.49 -36.34
N ARG A 82 -19.92 -20.71 -35.29
CA ARG A 82 -21.14 -20.86 -34.46
C ARG A 82 -22.32 -19.98 -34.90
N THR A 83 -22.16 -19.16 -35.93
CA THR A 83 -23.17 -18.18 -36.37
C THR A 83 -23.94 -18.57 -37.64
N SER A 84 -23.97 -19.85 -38.03
CA SER A 84 -24.70 -20.31 -39.21
C SER A 84 -25.53 -21.57 -38.95
N GLU A 85 -26.67 -21.45 -38.28
CA GLU A 85 -27.83 -22.35 -38.47
C GLU A 85 -29.12 -21.70 -37.90
N PRO A 86 -30.28 -21.73 -38.61
CA PRO A 86 -31.48 -21.00 -38.21
C PRO A 86 -32.50 -21.84 -37.42
N ASP A 87 -33.08 -21.21 -36.40
CA ASP A 87 -34.15 -21.71 -35.52
C ASP A 87 -35.48 -21.99 -36.24
N GLN A 88 -36.09 -23.15 -35.96
CA GLN A 88 -37.52 -23.38 -36.16
C GLN A 88 -38.18 -24.01 -34.92
N ASN A 89 -39.13 -23.26 -34.38
CA ASN A 89 -40.09 -23.63 -33.35
C ASN A 89 -40.96 -24.84 -33.74
N GLN A 90 -41.27 -25.73 -32.78
CA GLN A 90 -42.63 -26.29 -32.68
C GLN A 90 -42.98 -26.80 -31.27
N ASN A 91 -44.18 -26.37 -30.85
CA ASN A 91 -44.93 -26.72 -29.64
C ASN A 91 -45.24 -28.22 -29.52
N GLN A 92 -45.24 -28.75 -28.29
CA GLN A 92 -46.28 -29.68 -27.84
C GLN A 92 -46.49 -29.63 -26.31
N LYS A 93 -47.77 -29.49 -25.93
CA LYS A 93 -48.31 -29.43 -24.56
C LYS A 93 -48.42 -30.84 -23.96
N THR A 94 -48.28 -30.99 -22.64
CA THR A 94 -49.24 -31.76 -21.80
C THR A 94 -49.03 -31.56 -20.28
N ASN A 95 -50.07 -30.98 -19.66
CA ASN A 95 -50.75 -31.31 -18.39
C ASN A 95 -50.07 -31.31 -16.99
N THR A 96 -50.45 -30.27 -16.20
CA THR A 96 -50.97 -30.23 -14.80
C THR A 96 -50.15 -30.85 -13.65
N GLN A 97 -49.56 -30.02 -12.73
CA GLN A 97 -50.11 -29.49 -11.44
C GLN A 97 -50.53 -30.59 -10.44
N LYS A 98 -50.17 -30.63 -9.14
CA LYS A 98 -49.53 -29.70 -8.17
C LYS A 98 -49.13 -30.54 -6.94
N SER A 99 -47.95 -30.36 -6.37
CA SER A 99 -47.72 -30.57 -4.93
C SER A 99 -46.64 -29.62 -4.42
N GLN A 100 -46.95 -28.94 -3.32
CA GLN A 100 -46.11 -27.94 -2.67
C GLN A 100 -44.92 -28.61 -1.99
N SER A 101 -43.69 -28.22 -2.36
CA SER A 101 -42.53 -28.24 -1.47
C SER A 101 -41.50 -27.23 -2.00
N LYS A 102 -40.97 -26.39 -1.11
CA LYS A 102 -39.88 -25.45 -1.42
C LYS A 102 -38.66 -26.25 -1.89
N PRO A 103 -38.01 -25.92 -3.01
CA PRO A 103 -36.68 -26.46 -3.29
C PRO A 103 -35.67 -25.75 -2.39
N GLU A 104 -35.03 -26.52 -1.52
CA GLU A 104 -33.78 -26.13 -0.87
C GLU A 104 -32.73 -25.80 -1.94
N GLU A 105 -32.00 -24.71 -1.73
CA GLU A 105 -30.77 -24.43 -2.49
C GLU A 105 -29.80 -25.62 -2.37
N PRO A 106 -29.08 -25.99 -3.45
CA PRO A 106 -28.13 -27.08 -3.38
C PRO A 106 -26.96 -26.65 -2.48
N LYS A 107 -26.83 -27.28 -1.30
CA LYS A 107 -25.61 -27.23 -0.50
C LYS A 107 -24.45 -27.76 -1.34
N GLU A 108 -23.54 -26.88 -1.75
CA GLU A 108 -22.23 -27.28 -2.26
C GLU A 108 -21.56 -28.22 -1.25
N LYS A 109 -21.16 -29.41 -1.69
CA LYS A 109 -20.42 -30.37 -0.88
C LYS A 109 -19.04 -29.77 -0.55
N SER A 110 -18.74 -29.56 0.73
CA SER A 110 -17.41 -29.13 1.20
C SER A 110 -16.31 -30.01 0.61
N ARG A 111 -15.26 -29.42 0.03
CA ARG A 111 -14.12 -30.20 -0.45
C ARG A 111 -13.38 -30.79 0.77
N VAL A 112 -13.28 -32.11 0.81
CA VAL A 112 -12.69 -32.84 1.96
C VAL A 112 -11.17 -32.85 1.84
N LYS A 113 -10.47 -32.74 3.00
CA LYS A 113 -9.00 -32.86 3.16
C LYS A 113 -8.40 -33.93 2.22
N LEU A 114 -7.21 -33.67 1.68
CA LEU A 114 -6.48 -34.66 0.87
C LEU A 114 -6.30 -35.96 1.66
N LYS A 115 -6.80 -37.06 1.08
CA LYS A 115 -6.58 -38.43 1.56
C LYS A 115 -6.25 -39.32 0.35
N PRO A 116 -5.06 -39.93 0.29
CA PRO A 116 -3.98 -39.88 1.27
C PRO A 116 -3.26 -38.52 1.33
N TRP A 117 -2.55 -38.27 2.44
CA TRP A 117 -1.67 -37.11 2.58
C TRP A 117 -0.49 -37.21 1.60
N PRO A 118 0.16 -36.07 1.25
CA PRO A 118 1.37 -36.10 0.44
C PRO A 118 2.46 -36.99 1.05
N ALA A 119 3.13 -37.80 0.21
CA ALA A 119 4.09 -38.81 0.66
C ALA A 119 5.27 -38.22 1.46
N PHE A 120 5.64 -36.96 1.20
CA PHE A 120 6.74 -36.29 1.90
C PHE A 120 6.47 -36.09 3.40
N VAL A 121 5.21 -36.02 3.84
CA VAL A 121 4.87 -35.72 5.24
C VAL A 121 5.33 -36.83 6.16
N SER A 122 5.13 -38.10 5.76
CA SER A 122 5.56 -39.26 6.55
C SER A 122 7.08 -39.31 6.72
N GLY A 123 7.83 -39.12 5.62
CA GLY A 123 9.30 -39.13 5.66
C GLY A 123 9.87 -37.99 6.50
N ARG A 124 9.30 -36.78 6.38
CA ARG A 124 9.68 -35.60 7.17
C ARG A 124 9.48 -35.83 8.67
N LEU A 125 8.35 -36.43 9.06
CA LEU A 125 8.04 -36.72 10.46
C LEU A 125 8.96 -37.78 11.07
N GLN A 126 9.25 -38.86 10.34
CA GLN A 126 10.17 -39.90 10.81
C GLN A 126 11.57 -39.34 11.09
N LEU A 127 12.09 -38.52 10.18
CA LEU A 127 13.38 -37.86 10.36
C LEU A 127 13.35 -36.90 11.56
N TYR A 128 12.28 -36.13 11.71
CA TYR A 128 12.12 -35.24 12.86
C TYR A 128 12.08 -35.99 14.19
N GLU A 129 11.35 -37.11 14.28
CA GLU A 129 11.29 -37.92 15.50
C GLU A 129 12.65 -38.49 15.89
N GLN A 130 13.49 -38.85 14.94
CA GLN A 130 14.87 -39.26 15.20
C GLN A 130 15.68 -38.10 15.80
N LEU A 131 15.68 -36.95 15.14
CA LEU A 131 16.43 -35.77 15.57
C LEU A 131 15.93 -35.22 16.92
N LYS A 132 14.63 -35.31 17.17
CA LYS A 132 14.02 -34.90 18.44
C LYS A 132 14.52 -35.75 19.59
N LYS A 133 14.64 -37.08 19.41
CA LYS A 133 15.19 -37.98 20.44
C LYS A 133 16.65 -37.62 20.78
N GLU A 134 17.45 -37.34 19.75
CA GLU A 134 18.85 -36.92 19.93
C GLU A 134 18.93 -35.58 20.69
N SER A 135 18.13 -34.59 20.29
CA SER A 135 18.06 -33.28 20.97
C SER A 135 17.55 -33.39 22.40
N ASP A 136 16.56 -34.25 22.68
CA ASP A 136 16.02 -34.43 24.03
C ASP A 136 17.02 -35.10 24.97
N ALA A 137 17.82 -36.05 24.45
CA ALA A 137 18.92 -36.64 25.20
C ALA A 137 19.97 -35.58 25.60
N LEU A 138 20.35 -34.70 24.66
CA LEU A 138 21.28 -33.61 24.92
C LEU A 138 20.71 -32.59 25.93
N LEU A 139 19.42 -32.23 25.81
CA LEU A 139 18.77 -31.35 26.77
C LEU A 139 18.69 -31.97 28.16
N ALA A 140 18.42 -33.27 28.27
CA ALA A 140 18.41 -33.98 29.53
C ALA A 140 19.80 -34.02 30.19
N GLU A 141 20.86 -34.18 29.40
CA GLU A 141 22.25 -34.11 29.88
C GLU A 141 22.58 -32.72 30.42
N ARG A 142 22.22 -31.65 29.69
CA ARG A 142 22.40 -30.27 30.16
C ARG A 142 21.60 -29.97 31.43
N ALA A 143 20.35 -30.44 31.49
CA ALA A 143 19.49 -30.31 32.65
C ALA A 143 20.05 -31.01 33.89
N ALA A 144 20.73 -32.16 33.73
CA ALA A 144 21.42 -32.84 34.82
C ALA A 144 22.60 -32.03 35.40
N GLY A 145 23.24 -31.18 34.58
CA GLY A 145 24.24 -30.19 35.00
C GLY A 145 23.67 -28.84 35.44
N GLY A 146 22.35 -28.73 35.61
CA GLY A 146 21.66 -27.50 35.98
C GLY A 146 22.14 -26.93 37.32
N HIS A 147 22.41 -25.63 37.35
CA HIS A 147 22.79 -24.90 38.55
C HIS A 147 21.80 -23.78 38.84
N SER A 148 21.81 -23.24 40.05
CA SER A 148 20.94 -22.12 40.43
C SER A 148 21.31 -20.88 39.63
N ILE A 149 20.30 -20.26 39.03
CA ILE A 149 20.39 -18.98 38.30
C ILE A 149 19.42 -17.96 38.89
N SER A 150 19.73 -16.69 38.67
CA SER A 150 18.99 -15.52 39.10
C SER A 150 18.19 -14.94 37.93
N VAL A 151 16.87 -14.79 38.10
CA VAL A 151 15.97 -14.24 37.08
C VAL A 151 15.36 -12.94 37.59
N GLN A 152 15.66 -11.83 36.93
CA GLN A 152 15.15 -10.51 37.31
C GLN A 152 13.88 -10.17 36.53
N LEU A 153 12.81 -9.78 37.23
CA LEU A 153 11.56 -9.30 36.65
C LEU A 153 11.56 -7.76 36.48
N PRO A 154 10.64 -7.19 35.68
CA PRO A 154 10.61 -5.75 35.40
C PRO A 154 10.31 -4.87 36.63
N ASP A 155 9.66 -5.44 37.65
CA ASP A 155 9.37 -4.78 38.93
C ASP A 155 10.57 -4.77 39.90
N GLY A 156 11.71 -5.32 39.48
CA GLY A 156 12.92 -5.47 40.27
C GLY A 156 12.95 -6.72 41.16
N GLN A 157 11.87 -7.52 41.18
CA GLN A 157 11.88 -8.78 41.91
C GLN A 157 12.86 -9.77 41.27
N THR A 158 13.58 -10.53 42.11
CA THR A 158 14.49 -11.58 41.65
C THR A 158 13.97 -12.95 42.07
N LEU A 159 13.79 -13.83 41.09
CA LEU A 159 13.37 -15.22 41.27
C LEU A 159 14.58 -16.15 41.15
N LYS A 160 14.57 -17.25 41.93
CA LYS A 160 15.52 -18.34 41.75
C LYS A 160 14.97 -19.34 40.74
N ALA A 161 15.80 -19.72 39.79
CA ALA A 161 15.51 -20.72 38.77
C ALA A 161 16.69 -21.69 38.64
N THR A 162 16.50 -22.79 37.91
CA THR A 162 17.55 -23.77 37.64
C THR A 162 17.86 -23.77 36.15
N ALA A 163 19.13 -23.56 35.78
CA ALA A 163 19.58 -23.55 34.40
C ALA A 163 19.22 -24.86 33.68
N TRP A 164 18.79 -24.76 32.42
CA TRP A 164 18.34 -25.86 31.55
C TRP A 164 17.11 -26.65 32.04
N VAL A 165 16.51 -26.25 33.17
CA VAL A 165 15.32 -26.89 33.76
C VAL A 165 14.14 -25.93 33.82
N SER A 166 14.35 -24.74 34.38
CA SER A 166 13.31 -23.73 34.54
C SER A 166 13.00 -23.04 33.21
N SER A 167 11.72 -22.89 32.87
CA SER A 167 11.27 -22.12 31.69
C SER A 167 10.50 -20.85 32.10
N PRO A 168 10.39 -19.85 31.20
CA PRO A 168 9.54 -18.69 31.44
C PRO A 168 8.09 -19.05 31.81
N TYR A 169 7.53 -20.10 31.20
CA TYR A 169 6.20 -20.59 31.53
C TYR A 169 6.09 -21.09 32.98
N GLN A 170 7.06 -21.89 33.43
CA GLN A 170 7.06 -22.41 34.80
C GLN A 170 7.16 -21.28 35.83
N LEU A 171 7.99 -20.27 35.55
CA LEU A 171 8.10 -19.07 36.38
C LEU A 171 6.79 -18.26 36.36
N ALA A 172 6.15 -18.11 35.20
CA ALA A 172 4.84 -17.46 35.10
C ALA A 172 3.77 -18.19 35.93
N CYS A 173 3.73 -19.53 35.88
CA CYS A 173 2.84 -20.35 36.70
C CYS A 173 3.10 -20.17 38.21
N ALA A 174 4.38 -20.04 38.61
CA ALA A 174 4.77 -19.80 40.00
C ALA A 174 4.30 -18.42 40.51
N ILE A 175 4.22 -17.41 39.62
CA ILE A 175 3.67 -16.09 39.94
C ILE A 175 2.14 -16.15 40.00
N SER A 176 1.48 -16.61 38.93
CA SER A 176 0.03 -16.78 38.85
C SER A 176 -0.36 -17.57 37.60
N GLN A 177 -1.29 -18.52 37.76
CA GLN A 177 -1.84 -19.27 36.63
C GLN A 177 -2.51 -18.35 35.59
N ALA A 178 -3.19 -17.29 36.02
CA ALA A 178 -3.81 -16.32 35.11
C ALA A 178 -2.77 -15.57 34.25
N LEU A 179 -1.61 -15.26 34.83
CA LEU A 179 -0.51 -14.65 34.08
C LEU A 179 0.04 -15.62 33.03
N ALA A 180 0.33 -16.86 33.43
CA ALA A 180 0.80 -17.91 32.52
C ALA A 180 -0.18 -18.19 31.35
N ASP A 181 -1.48 -18.19 31.64
CA ASP A 181 -2.53 -18.42 30.64
C ASP A 181 -2.70 -17.24 29.67
N SER A 182 -2.49 -16.01 30.14
CA SER A 182 -2.57 -14.80 29.29
C SER A 182 -1.28 -14.50 28.51
N CYS A 183 -0.15 -15.03 28.96
CA CYS A 183 1.15 -14.80 28.33
C CYS A 183 1.21 -15.45 26.93
N VAL A 184 1.77 -14.71 25.97
CA VAL A 184 1.97 -15.16 24.59
C VAL A 184 3.41 -15.61 24.39
N ILE A 185 4.37 -14.78 24.82
CA ILE A 185 5.80 -15.02 24.64
C ILE A 185 6.61 -14.38 25.79
N ALA A 186 7.88 -14.75 25.95
CA ALA A 186 8.79 -14.09 26.88
C ALA A 186 9.86 -13.26 26.14
N ARG A 187 10.46 -12.30 26.83
CA ARG A 187 11.70 -11.63 26.44
C ARG A 187 12.77 -11.93 27.50
N VAL A 188 13.88 -12.52 27.08
CA VAL A 188 14.99 -12.93 27.93
C VAL A 188 16.23 -12.15 27.48
N ASN A 189 16.81 -11.34 28.36
CA ASN A 189 17.96 -10.46 28.04
C ASN A 189 17.77 -9.59 26.78
N GLY A 190 16.54 -9.11 26.56
CA GLY A 190 16.18 -8.29 25.40
C GLY A 190 15.74 -9.09 24.15
N GLU A 191 15.94 -10.40 24.11
CA GLU A 191 15.59 -11.26 22.97
C GLU A 191 14.27 -12.01 23.19
N LEU A 192 13.46 -12.20 22.13
CA LEU A 192 12.22 -12.96 22.22
C LEU A 192 12.50 -14.47 22.40
N TRP A 193 11.77 -15.10 23.32
CA TRP A 193 12.06 -16.44 23.82
C TRP A 193 10.80 -17.26 24.02
N ASP A 194 10.77 -18.51 23.51
CA ASP A 194 9.63 -19.42 23.69
C ASP A 194 9.36 -19.69 25.16
N LEU A 195 8.08 -19.70 25.55
CA LEU A 195 7.68 -19.87 26.94
C LEU A 195 8.11 -21.22 27.53
N ASP A 196 8.22 -22.26 26.70
CA ASP A 196 8.67 -23.59 27.11
C ASP A 196 10.18 -23.80 26.96
N ARG A 197 10.92 -22.86 26.35
CA ARG A 197 12.37 -22.99 26.18
C ARG A 197 13.07 -22.76 27.52
N PRO A 198 13.91 -23.69 28.00
CA PRO A 198 14.61 -23.55 29.27
C PRO A 198 15.52 -22.31 29.31
N LEU A 199 15.65 -21.71 30.48
CA LEU A 199 16.60 -20.62 30.74
C LEU A 199 18.00 -21.19 30.94
N GLU A 200 18.99 -20.56 30.31
CA GLU A 200 20.35 -21.12 30.24
C GLU A 200 21.30 -20.49 31.27
N THR A 201 21.10 -19.22 31.60
CA THR A 201 21.97 -18.40 32.47
C THR A 201 21.15 -17.37 33.25
N ASP A 202 21.81 -16.61 34.14
CA ASP A 202 21.22 -15.43 34.78
C ASP A 202 20.68 -14.47 33.72
N CYS A 203 19.44 -14.00 33.93
CA CYS A 203 18.77 -13.20 32.91
C CYS A 203 17.71 -12.25 33.47
N SER A 204 17.38 -11.24 32.69
CA SER A 204 16.16 -10.46 32.83
C SER A 204 15.02 -11.14 32.08
N LEU A 205 13.87 -11.34 32.73
CA LEU A 205 12.68 -11.95 32.14
C LEU A 205 11.52 -10.96 32.13
N GLU A 206 10.96 -10.73 30.94
CA GLU A 206 9.71 -10.02 30.74
C GLU A 206 8.69 -10.94 30.08
N LEU A 207 7.46 -10.96 30.60
CA LEU A 207 6.36 -11.79 30.09
C LEU A 207 5.41 -10.93 29.27
N LEU A 208 5.34 -11.19 27.96
CA LEU A 208 4.58 -10.38 27.01
C LEU A 208 3.21 -11.00 26.73
N ARG A 209 2.15 -10.18 26.83
CA ARG A 209 0.78 -10.55 26.47
C ARG A 209 0.43 -9.97 25.10
N PHE A 210 -0.75 -10.31 24.58
CA PHE A 210 -1.18 -9.91 23.24
C PHE A 210 -1.36 -8.39 23.04
N ASP A 211 -1.31 -7.58 24.10
CA ASP A 211 -1.33 -6.13 24.04
C ASP A 211 0.01 -5.51 23.57
N HIS A 212 1.09 -6.29 23.55
CA HIS A 212 2.41 -5.85 23.10
C HIS A 212 2.66 -6.19 21.62
N GLU A 213 3.25 -5.27 20.83
CA GLU A 213 3.51 -5.44 19.39
C GLU A 213 4.33 -6.71 19.07
N ASP A 214 5.45 -6.92 19.75
CA ASP A 214 6.26 -8.14 19.59
C ASP A 214 5.47 -9.44 19.83
N ALA A 215 4.57 -9.43 20.82
CA ALA A 215 3.73 -10.59 21.11
C ALA A 215 2.67 -10.81 20.03
N GLN A 216 2.08 -9.74 19.47
CA GLN A 216 1.17 -9.85 18.34
C GLN A 216 1.87 -10.43 17.11
N ALA A 217 3.09 -9.99 16.82
CA ALA A 217 3.88 -10.52 15.71
C ALA A 217 4.14 -12.03 15.88
N VAL A 218 4.59 -12.48 17.06
CA VAL A 218 4.81 -13.92 17.36
C VAL A 218 3.51 -14.72 17.29
N TYR A 219 2.41 -14.14 17.78
CA TYR A 219 1.09 -14.76 17.76
C TYR A 219 0.57 -14.97 16.34
N TRP A 220 0.67 -13.96 15.49
CA TRP A 220 0.29 -14.05 14.08
C TRP A 220 1.22 -14.94 13.29
N HIS A 221 2.51 -14.95 13.60
CA HIS A 221 3.47 -15.87 13.01
C HIS A 221 3.11 -17.35 13.31
N SER A 222 2.71 -17.64 14.55
CA SER A 222 2.21 -18.96 14.93
C SER A 222 0.89 -19.31 14.22
N SER A 223 0.06 -18.30 13.96
CA SER A 223 -1.19 -18.47 13.21
C SER A 223 -0.94 -18.73 11.72
N ALA A 224 0.14 -18.18 11.16
CA ALA A 224 0.61 -18.54 9.83
C ALA A 224 0.92 -20.03 9.77
N HIS A 225 1.63 -20.61 10.74
CA HIS A 225 1.90 -22.06 10.75
C HIS A 225 0.62 -22.92 10.77
N VAL A 226 -0.41 -22.52 11.52
CA VAL A 226 -1.72 -23.18 11.48
C VAL A 226 -2.33 -23.15 10.08
N LEU A 227 -2.24 -22.00 9.39
CA LEU A 227 -2.69 -21.87 8.01
C LEU A 227 -1.83 -22.70 7.04
N GLY A 228 -0.51 -22.73 7.23
CA GLY A 228 0.42 -23.53 6.42
C GLY A 228 0.10 -25.02 6.49
N GLU A 229 -0.18 -25.55 7.68
CA GLU A 229 -0.64 -26.93 7.85
C GLU A 229 -1.98 -27.17 7.14
N ALA A 230 -2.93 -26.24 7.28
CA ALA A 230 -4.21 -26.34 6.59
C ALA A 230 -4.06 -26.33 5.05
N MET A 231 -3.11 -25.54 4.53
CA MET A 231 -2.80 -25.45 3.09
C MET A 231 -2.10 -26.72 2.59
N GLU A 232 -1.17 -27.31 3.34
CA GLU A 232 -0.59 -28.64 3.02
C GLU A 232 -1.71 -29.70 2.98
N GLN A 233 -2.65 -29.68 3.92
CA GLN A 233 -3.79 -30.62 3.98
C GLN A 233 -4.81 -30.45 2.86
N PHE A 234 -5.03 -29.22 2.40
CA PHE A 234 -6.08 -28.92 1.44
C PHE A 234 -5.58 -28.95 0.00
N TYR A 235 -4.41 -28.37 -0.27
CA TYR A 235 -3.89 -28.22 -1.62
C TYR A 235 -2.68 -29.11 -1.93
N GLY A 236 -1.90 -29.52 -0.93
CA GLY A 236 -0.71 -30.36 -1.12
C GLY A 236 0.45 -29.68 -1.86
N GLY A 237 0.46 -28.35 -1.92
CA GLY A 237 1.52 -27.55 -2.56
C GLY A 237 2.79 -27.40 -1.72
N CYS A 238 3.77 -26.69 -2.28
CA CYS A 238 5.02 -26.36 -1.59
C CYS A 238 4.90 -25.03 -0.84
N LEU A 239 4.92 -25.08 0.49
CA LEU A 239 4.95 -23.88 1.35
C LEU A 239 6.23 -23.07 1.12
N CYS A 240 6.08 -21.75 1.10
CA CYS A 240 7.15 -20.79 0.84
C CYS A 240 7.38 -19.92 2.09
N TYR A 241 6.88 -18.67 2.08
CA TYR A 241 7.01 -17.70 3.17
C TYR A 241 5.69 -17.53 3.93
N GLY A 242 5.77 -17.49 5.27
CA GLY A 242 4.61 -17.26 6.14
C GLY A 242 4.87 -16.23 7.26
N PRO A 243 5.21 -14.97 6.93
CA PRO A 243 5.55 -13.97 7.95
C PRO A 243 4.28 -13.37 8.59
N PRO A 244 4.40 -12.86 9.83
CA PRO A 244 3.43 -11.91 10.34
C PRO A 244 3.51 -10.59 9.55
N ILE A 245 2.41 -9.86 9.51
CA ILE A 245 2.31 -8.50 8.98
C ILE A 245 1.59 -7.62 10.00
N GLU A 246 1.60 -6.31 9.77
CA GLU A 246 0.77 -5.41 10.55
C GLU A 246 -0.69 -5.85 10.44
N ASN A 247 -1.33 -6.12 11.58
CA ASN A 247 -2.69 -6.64 11.67
C ASN A 247 -2.92 -7.98 10.93
N GLY A 248 -2.02 -8.95 11.12
CA GLY A 248 -2.28 -10.35 10.75
C GLY A 248 -1.07 -11.08 10.20
N PHE A 249 -1.31 -11.96 9.22
CA PHE A 249 -0.28 -12.78 8.58
C PHE A 249 -0.70 -13.16 7.17
N TYR A 250 0.25 -13.68 6.38
CA TYR A 250 -0.06 -14.40 5.17
C TYR A 250 0.77 -15.68 5.07
N TYR A 251 0.38 -16.56 4.15
CA TYR A 251 1.23 -17.67 3.72
C TYR A 251 1.25 -17.79 2.20
N ASP A 252 2.46 -17.92 1.66
CA ASP A 252 2.72 -18.20 0.26
C ASP A 252 2.88 -19.70 0.03
N MET A 253 2.25 -20.21 -1.01
CA MET A 253 2.39 -21.58 -1.44
C MET A 253 2.46 -21.66 -2.96
N PHE A 254 3.37 -22.50 -3.43
CA PHE A 254 3.45 -22.86 -4.84
C PHE A 254 2.51 -24.06 -5.11
N LEU A 255 1.64 -23.89 -6.10
CA LEU A 255 0.76 -24.94 -6.61
C LEU A 255 1.21 -25.35 -8.01
N ASP A 256 1.30 -26.65 -8.22
CA ASP A 256 1.65 -27.22 -9.53
C ASP A 256 0.41 -27.36 -10.43
N GLY A 257 0.59 -27.11 -11.73
CA GLY A 257 -0.49 -26.80 -12.66
C GLY A 257 -1.15 -25.45 -12.37
N GLN A 258 -1.89 -24.85 -13.32
CA GLN A 258 -2.54 -23.53 -13.18
C GLN A 258 -3.70 -23.49 -12.14
N LYS A 259 -3.54 -24.12 -10.99
CA LYS A 259 -4.50 -24.12 -9.88
C LYS A 259 -4.30 -22.85 -9.05
N GLY A 260 -5.37 -22.08 -8.92
CA GLY A 260 -5.42 -20.91 -8.06
C GLY A 260 -6.20 -21.17 -6.77
N VAL A 261 -6.04 -20.29 -5.79
CA VAL A 261 -6.89 -20.25 -4.60
C VAL A 261 -8.16 -19.46 -4.91
N SER A 262 -9.33 -19.95 -4.48
CA SER A 262 -10.61 -19.23 -4.60
C SER A 262 -11.15 -18.78 -3.24
N SER A 263 -11.83 -17.63 -3.21
CA SER A 263 -12.51 -17.15 -1.99
C SER A 263 -13.64 -18.06 -1.52
N THR A 264 -14.18 -18.91 -2.39
CA THR A 264 -15.18 -19.94 -2.03
C THR A 264 -14.59 -21.02 -1.12
N GLU A 265 -13.27 -21.19 -1.11
CA GLU A 265 -12.56 -22.23 -0.32
C GLU A 265 -12.20 -21.74 1.09
N PHE A 266 -12.40 -20.46 1.41
CA PHE A 266 -12.03 -19.90 2.72
C PHE A 266 -12.74 -20.59 3.88
N GLY A 267 -14.02 -20.91 3.73
CA GLY A 267 -14.78 -21.62 4.76
C GLY A 267 -14.22 -23.01 5.06
N ASP A 268 -13.78 -23.73 4.03
CA ASP A 268 -13.17 -25.07 4.17
C ASP A 268 -11.80 -24.98 4.85
N LEU A 269 -10.95 -24.04 4.45
CA LEU A 269 -9.65 -23.79 5.09
C LEU A 269 -9.80 -23.36 6.57
N GLU A 270 -10.75 -22.47 6.87
CA GLU A 270 -11.06 -22.05 8.24
C GLU A 270 -11.55 -23.24 9.10
N ASN A 271 -12.31 -24.18 8.53
CA ASN A 271 -12.72 -25.41 9.22
C ASN A 271 -11.52 -26.30 9.57
N ILE A 272 -10.55 -26.43 8.66
CA ILE A 272 -9.32 -27.19 8.91
C ILE A 272 -8.48 -26.50 10.00
N CYS A 273 -8.30 -25.18 9.91
CA CYS A 273 -7.62 -24.40 10.94
C CYS A 273 -8.29 -24.57 12.32
N ARG A 274 -9.62 -24.51 12.39
CA ARG A 274 -10.36 -24.75 13.64
C ARG A 274 -10.13 -26.14 14.22
N SER A 275 -10.00 -27.17 13.38
CA SER A 275 -9.61 -28.51 13.83
C SER A 275 -8.22 -28.49 14.46
N ILE A 276 -7.24 -27.90 13.78
CA ILE A 276 -5.84 -27.81 14.24
C ILE A 276 -5.74 -27.04 15.57
N MET A 277 -6.49 -25.94 15.70
CA MET A 277 -6.58 -25.16 16.94
C MET A 277 -7.18 -25.98 18.09
N LYS A 278 -8.20 -26.81 17.81
CA LYS A 278 -8.84 -27.68 18.81
C LYS A 278 -7.92 -28.80 19.28
N ASP A 279 -7.04 -29.29 18.40
CA ASP A 279 -6.08 -30.35 18.71
C ASP A 279 -4.98 -29.90 19.69
N LYS A 280 -4.82 -28.58 19.91
CA LYS A 280 -3.81 -27.99 20.80
C LYS A 280 -2.39 -28.53 20.55
N GLN A 281 -2.03 -28.64 19.28
CA GLN A 281 -0.73 -29.13 18.87
C GLN A 281 0.38 -28.24 19.45
N PRO A 282 1.40 -28.80 20.11
CA PRO A 282 2.52 -28.02 20.66
C PRO A 282 3.43 -27.52 19.54
N PHE A 283 4.04 -26.36 19.73
CA PHE A 283 5.13 -25.88 18.89
C PHE A 283 6.46 -26.38 19.46
N GLU A 284 7.09 -27.31 18.74
CA GLU A 284 8.33 -27.94 19.17
C GLU A 284 9.50 -27.37 18.37
N ARG A 285 10.45 -26.72 19.05
CA ARG A 285 11.66 -26.15 18.44
C ARG A 285 12.77 -27.19 18.37
N LEU A 286 13.46 -27.26 17.23
CA LEU A 286 14.74 -27.97 17.10
C LEU A 286 15.76 -27.12 16.34
N GLU A 287 17.03 -27.29 16.70
CA GLU A 287 18.16 -26.75 15.95
C GLU A 287 18.86 -27.89 15.22
N ILE A 288 18.96 -27.78 13.89
CA ILE A 288 19.37 -28.87 12.99
C ILE A 288 20.43 -28.33 12.01
N SER A 289 21.36 -29.20 11.59
CA SER A 289 22.35 -28.87 10.56
C SER A 289 21.71 -28.56 9.21
N LYS A 290 22.35 -27.69 8.43
CA LYS A 290 21.91 -27.29 7.09
C LYS A 290 21.79 -28.50 6.15
N GLU A 291 22.71 -29.46 6.25
CA GLU A 291 22.75 -30.67 5.41
C GLU A 291 21.52 -31.56 5.67
N THR A 292 21.19 -31.81 6.93
CA THR A 292 20.02 -32.61 7.30
C THR A 292 18.72 -31.92 6.91
N LEU A 293 18.66 -30.60 6.96
CA LEU A 293 17.50 -29.82 6.52
C LEU A 293 17.31 -29.85 5.00
N LEU A 294 18.39 -29.82 4.22
CA LEU A 294 18.32 -29.99 2.77
C LEU A 294 17.75 -31.35 2.38
N GLU A 295 18.11 -32.41 3.10
CA GLU A 295 17.52 -33.75 2.90
C GLU A 295 16.05 -33.79 3.34
N MET A 296 15.72 -33.19 4.50
CA MET A 296 14.36 -33.12 5.03
C MET A 296 13.39 -32.42 4.06
N PHE A 297 13.83 -31.31 3.45
CA PHE A 297 13.03 -30.48 2.57
C PHE A 297 13.29 -30.72 1.08
N LYS A 298 13.94 -31.81 0.69
CA LYS A 298 14.29 -32.10 -0.73
C LYS A 298 13.13 -32.04 -1.71
N TYR A 299 11.90 -32.27 -1.24
CA TYR A 299 10.67 -32.20 -2.03
C TYR A 299 10.22 -30.75 -2.31
N ASN A 300 10.69 -29.78 -1.54
CA ASN A 300 10.29 -28.38 -1.61
C ASN A 300 11.48 -27.51 -2.06
N LYS A 301 11.55 -27.27 -3.37
CA LYS A 301 12.62 -26.45 -3.99
C LYS A 301 12.77 -25.06 -3.35
N PHE A 302 11.70 -24.47 -2.83
CA PHE A 302 11.71 -23.13 -2.25
C PHE A 302 12.39 -23.11 -0.88
N LYS A 303 12.13 -24.12 -0.04
CA LYS A 303 12.83 -24.27 1.25
C LYS A 303 14.32 -24.56 1.03
N CYS A 304 14.67 -25.39 0.04
CA CYS A 304 16.06 -25.61 -0.33
C CYS A 304 16.75 -24.33 -0.83
N ARG A 305 16.09 -23.50 -1.65
CA ARG A 305 16.62 -22.18 -2.05
C ARG A 305 16.87 -21.28 -0.84
N ILE A 306 15.91 -21.18 0.09
CA ILE A 306 16.06 -20.39 1.33
C ILE A 306 17.27 -20.88 2.14
N LEU A 307 17.43 -22.19 2.32
CA LEU A 307 18.58 -22.77 3.02
C LEU A 307 19.90 -22.40 2.34
N ASN A 308 19.97 -22.50 1.02
CA ASN A 308 21.20 -22.24 0.28
C ASN A 308 21.57 -20.76 0.25
N GLU A 309 20.60 -19.87 0.05
CA GLU A 309 20.82 -18.44 -0.20
C GLU A 309 20.83 -17.59 1.08
N LYS A 310 20.02 -17.95 2.10
CA LYS A 310 19.78 -17.10 3.27
C LYS A 310 20.34 -17.65 4.58
N VAL A 311 20.67 -18.94 4.64
CA VAL A 311 21.28 -19.55 5.83
C VAL A 311 22.79 -19.64 5.64
N SER A 312 23.51 -18.72 6.29
CA SER A 312 24.98 -18.67 6.32
C SER A 312 25.60 -19.44 7.49
N THR A 313 24.79 -19.89 8.45
CA THR A 313 25.23 -20.64 9.63
C THR A 313 25.21 -22.16 9.37
N PRO A 314 26.05 -22.95 10.07
CA PRO A 314 26.05 -24.42 9.95
C PRO A 314 24.74 -25.07 10.39
N THR A 315 24.08 -24.47 11.39
CA THR A 315 22.78 -24.91 11.93
C THR A 315 21.73 -23.82 11.75
N THR A 316 20.48 -24.22 11.71
CA THR A 316 19.32 -23.32 11.81
C THR A 316 18.16 -24.07 12.46
N THR A 317 17.12 -23.34 12.83
CA THR A 317 16.00 -23.88 13.57
C THR A 317 14.83 -24.28 12.68
N VAL A 318 14.09 -25.28 13.13
CA VAL A 318 12.78 -25.67 12.61
C VAL A 318 11.78 -25.74 13.75
N TYR A 319 10.51 -25.56 13.42
CA TYR A 319 9.41 -25.79 14.32
C TYR A 319 8.47 -26.85 13.78
N ARG A 320 8.13 -27.81 14.63
CA ARG A 320 7.03 -28.74 14.38
C ARG A 320 5.77 -28.26 15.06
N CYS A 321 4.67 -28.30 14.34
CA CYS A 321 3.31 -28.10 14.84
C CYS A 321 2.46 -29.24 14.27
N GLY A 322 2.22 -30.28 15.09
CA GLY A 322 1.57 -31.51 14.65
C GLY A 322 2.29 -32.16 13.46
N PRO A 323 1.63 -32.31 12.30
CA PRO A 323 2.25 -32.88 11.09
C PRO A 323 3.07 -31.86 10.27
N LEU A 324 2.91 -30.56 10.51
CA LEU A 324 3.70 -29.51 9.87
C LEU A 324 5.08 -29.43 10.52
N ILE A 325 6.13 -29.38 9.69
CA ILE A 325 7.48 -29.02 10.10
C ILE A 325 7.93 -27.91 9.16
N ASP A 326 8.24 -26.74 9.70
CA ASP A 326 8.64 -25.59 8.90
C ASP A 326 9.98 -24.97 9.32
N LEU A 327 10.70 -24.44 8.33
CA LEU A 327 11.94 -23.69 8.53
C LEU A 327 11.61 -22.32 9.12
N CYS A 328 11.93 -22.13 10.39
CA CYS A 328 11.52 -20.94 11.12
C CYS A 328 12.49 -20.66 12.28
N ARG A 329 12.85 -19.38 12.47
CA ARG A 329 13.65 -18.90 13.63
C ARG A 329 12.83 -18.86 14.92
N GLY A 330 11.52 -18.68 14.79
CA GLY A 330 10.60 -18.47 15.89
C GLY A 330 10.82 -17.10 16.56
N PRO A 331 10.36 -16.93 17.81
CA PRO A 331 9.67 -17.95 18.61
C PRO A 331 8.19 -18.14 18.21
N HIS A 332 7.50 -19.08 18.87
CA HIS A 332 6.09 -19.37 18.68
C HIS A 332 5.30 -19.38 20.01
N VAL A 333 3.97 -19.31 19.91
CA VAL A 333 3.08 -19.59 21.05
C VAL A 333 3.21 -21.05 21.47
N ARG A 334 2.92 -21.37 22.73
CA ARG A 334 3.10 -22.75 23.26
C ARG A 334 2.39 -23.84 22.44
N HIS A 335 1.14 -23.60 22.05
CA HIS A 335 0.34 -24.55 21.29
C HIS A 335 -0.75 -23.86 20.47
N THR A 336 -1.23 -24.51 19.41
CA THR A 336 -2.24 -23.96 18.48
C THR A 336 -3.53 -23.51 19.17
N GLY A 337 -3.93 -24.19 20.24
CA GLY A 337 -5.11 -23.82 21.03
C GLY A 337 -5.01 -22.50 21.81
N LYS A 338 -3.87 -21.81 21.82
CA LYS A 338 -3.79 -20.41 22.28
C LYS A 338 -4.48 -19.49 21.29
N ILE A 339 -4.58 -19.91 20.03
CA ILE A 339 -5.35 -19.24 18.99
C ILE A 339 -6.82 -19.60 19.16
N LYS A 340 -7.66 -18.59 19.44
CA LYS A 340 -9.10 -18.81 19.73
C LYS A 340 -10.01 -18.41 18.57
N ALA A 341 -9.65 -17.37 17.85
CA ALA A 341 -10.38 -16.87 16.70
C ALA A 341 -9.40 -16.65 15.53
N LEU A 342 -9.80 -17.09 14.34
CA LEU A 342 -9.01 -16.96 13.10
C LEU A 342 -9.99 -16.72 11.94
N LYS A 343 -9.62 -15.81 11.05
CA LYS A 343 -10.38 -15.47 9.84
C LYS A 343 -9.45 -15.37 8.64
N ILE A 344 -9.82 -16.01 7.54
CA ILE A 344 -9.19 -15.84 6.23
C ILE A 344 -10.04 -14.82 5.47
N TYR A 345 -9.41 -13.76 4.96
CA TYR A 345 -10.16 -12.62 4.42
C TYR A 345 -9.75 -12.20 3.01
N LYS A 346 -8.60 -12.66 2.51
CA LYS A 346 -8.09 -12.29 1.18
C LYS A 346 -7.15 -13.36 0.66
N ASN A 347 -7.13 -13.54 -0.65
CA ASN A 347 -6.07 -14.24 -1.37
C ASN A 347 -5.52 -13.34 -2.50
N SER A 348 -4.29 -13.59 -2.92
CA SER A 348 -3.66 -12.92 -4.06
C SER A 348 -2.63 -13.82 -4.72
N SER A 349 -2.08 -13.37 -5.84
CA SER A 349 -0.92 -13.99 -6.50
C SER A 349 0.30 -13.10 -6.33
N THR A 350 1.48 -13.69 -6.16
CA THR A 350 2.76 -12.97 -6.07
C THR A 350 3.85 -13.74 -6.82
N TYR A 351 4.95 -13.10 -7.16
CA TYR A 351 6.13 -13.78 -7.69
C TYR A 351 7.13 -14.09 -6.57
N TRP A 352 7.91 -15.15 -6.75
CA TRP A 352 9.05 -15.44 -5.88
C TRP A 352 10.02 -14.25 -5.82
N GLU A 353 10.29 -13.76 -4.60
CA GLU A 353 11.07 -12.53 -4.34
C GLU A 353 10.60 -11.28 -5.10
N GLY A 354 9.34 -11.24 -5.54
CA GLY A 354 8.80 -10.12 -6.31
C GLY A 354 9.32 -10.03 -7.75
N ARG A 355 10.05 -11.04 -8.22
CA ARG A 355 10.66 -11.06 -9.56
C ARG A 355 9.71 -11.69 -10.59
N SER A 356 9.21 -10.90 -11.54
CA SER A 356 8.17 -11.32 -12.49
C SER A 356 8.57 -12.46 -13.44
N ASP A 357 9.86 -12.73 -13.57
CA ASP A 357 10.46 -13.83 -14.32
C ASP A 357 10.52 -15.16 -13.53
N MET A 358 10.22 -15.15 -12.23
CA MET A 358 10.26 -16.31 -11.34
C MET A 358 8.88 -16.95 -11.12
N GLU A 359 8.84 -18.07 -10.37
CA GLU A 359 7.60 -18.81 -10.14
C GLU A 359 6.52 -17.98 -9.44
N THR A 360 5.27 -18.16 -9.90
CA THR A 360 4.09 -17.54 -9.30
C THR A 360 3.61 -18.35 -8.08
N LEU A 361 3.35 -17.66 -6.98
CA LEU A 361 2.90 -18.20 -5.71
C LEU A 361 1.48 -17.72 -5.40
N GLN A 362 0.69 -18.58 -4.74
CA GLN A 362 -0.60 -18.20 -4.18
C GLN A 362 -0.41 -17.75 -2.74
N ARG A 363 -0.86 -16.53 -2.45
CA ARG A 363 -0.81 -15.91 -1.12
C ARG A 363 -2.18 -15.91 -0.47
N ILE A 364 -2.29 -16.42 0.75
CA ILE A 364 -3.52 -16.37 1.55
C ILE A 364 -3.28 -15.52 2.80
N TYR A 365 -4.15 -14.53 3.03
CA TYR A 365 -4.09 -13.64 4.19
C TYR A 365 -5.05 -14.07 5.29
N GLY A 366 -4.58 -14.03 6.52
CA GLY A 366 -5.35 -14.32 7.72
C GLY A 366 -5.12 -13.31 8.83
N ILE A 367 -6.09 -13.25 9.75
CA ILE A 367 -6.01 -12.53 11.02
C ILE A 367 -6.46 -13.49 12.12
N SER A 368 -5.88 -13.36 13.31
CA SER A 368 -6.26 -14.17 14.47
C SER A 368 -6.14 -13.40 15.77
N PHE A 369 -6.90 -13.85 16.78
CA PHE A 369 -7.02 -13.19 18.08
C PHE A 369 -7.17 -14.18 19.25
N PRO A 370 -6.70 -13.81 20.46
CA PRO A 370 -6.79 -14.66 21.65
C PRO A 370 -8.22 -14.80 22.17
N ASP A 371 -9.16 -14.00 21.68
CA ASP A 371 -10.59 -14.17 21.96
C ASP A 371 -11.47 -13.82 20.73
N SER A 372 -12.73 -14.24 20.77
CA SER A 372 -13.68 -14.03 19.67
C SER A 372 -14.33 -12.65 19.67
N LYS A 373 -14.25 -11.88 20.76
CA LYS A 373 -14.76 -10.50 20.81
C LYS A 373 -13.87 -9.58 19.99
N MET A 374 -12.55 -9.72 20.11
CA MET A 374 -11.57 -8.98 19.30
C MET A 374 -11.77 -9.25 17.80
N LEU A 375 -12.06 -10.50 17.40
CA LEU A 375 -12.36 -10.80 16.00
C LEU A 375 -13.62 -10.07 15.53
N LYS A 376 -14.70 -10.06 16.31
CA LYS A 376 -15.93 -9.33 15.97
C LYS A 376 -15.72 -7.82 15.88
N GLU A 377 -14.89 -7.28 16.77
CA GLU A 377 -14.52 -5.87 16.73
C GLU A 377 -13.72 -5.54 15.46
N TRP A 378 -12.75 -6.39 15.10
CA TRP A 378 -12.01 -6.28 13.85
C TRP A 378 -12.95 -6.39 12.63
N GLU A 379 -13.90 -7.34 12.62
CA GLU A 379 -14.87 -7.50 11.53
C GLU A 379 -15.76 -6.26 11.37
N ARG A 380 -16.26 -5.70 12.49
CA ARG A 380 -17.02 -4.45 12.50
C ARG A 380 -16.21 -3.30 11.91
N PHE A 381 -14.95 -3.19 12.31
CA PHE A 381 -14.05 -2.15 11.81
C PHE A 381 -13.74 -2.32 10.31
N GLN A 382 -13.56 -3.56 9.83
CA GLN A 382 -13.40 -3.84 8.40
C GLN A 382 -14.67 -3.51 7.59
N GLU A 383 -15.85 -3.76 8.15
CA GLU A 383 -17.12 -3.38 7.52
C GLU A 383 -17.29 -1.86 7.44
N GLU A 384 -16.94 -1.15 8.51
CA GLU A 384 -16.91 0.32 8.51
C GLU A 384 -15.92 0.86 7.47
N ALA A 385 -14.70 0.30 7.43
CA ALA A 385 -13.68 0.67 6.45
C ALA A 385 -14.15 0.43 5.00
N LYS A 386 -14.82 -0.71 4.73
CA LYS A 386 -15.41 -1.00 3.39
C LYS A 386 -16.51 -0.01 3.01
N ASN A 387 -17.31 0.44 3.97
CA ASN A 387 -18.35 1.43 3.72
C ASN A 387 -17.78 2.84 3.49
N ARG A 388 -16.60 3.13 4.03
CA ARG A 388 -15.88 4.39 3.84
C ARG A 388 -15.00 4.41 2.59
N ASP A 389 -14.72 3.26 1.97
CA ASP A 389 -13.85 3.14 0.81
C ASP A 389 -14.19 4.14 -0.30
N HIS A 390 -13.23 5.00 -0.64
CA HIS A 390 -13.43 6.06 -1.62
C HIS A 390 -13.85 5.54 -3.01
N ARG A 391 -13.54 4.29 -3.36
CA ARG A 391 -13.93 3.69 -4.65
C ARG A 391 -15.41 3.39 -4.68
N LYS A 392 -15.97 2.93 -3.55
CA LYS A 392 -17.40 2.69 -3.39
C LYS A 392 -18.15 4.02 -3.38
N ILE A 393 -17.73 4.93 -2.49
CA ILE A 393 -18.38 6.25 -2.35
C ILE A 393 -18.24 7.07 -3.64
N GLY A 394 -17.06 7.06 -4.27
CA GLY A 394 -16.80 7.77 -5.51
C GLY A 394 -17.68 7.30 -6.66
N LYS A 395 -18.03 6.01 -6.70
CA LYS A 395 -19.02 5.48 -7.64
C LYS A 395 -20.44 5.90 -7.24
N ASP A 396 -20.82 5.69 -5.98
CA ASP A 396 -22.18 5.96 -5.47
C ASP A 396 -22.55 7.46 -5.57
N GLN A 397 -21.57 8.35 -5.44
CA GLN A 397 -21.73 9.80 -5.56
C GLN A 397 -21.38 10.35 -6.95
N GLU A 398 -21.02 9.49 -7.92
CA GLU A 398 -20.66 9.90 -9.28
C GLU A 398 -19.52 10.91 -9.33
N LEU A 399 -18.47 10.68 -8.54
CA LEU A 399 -17.30 11.56 -8.47
C LEU A 399 -16.29 11.23 -9.57
N PHE A 400 -16.06 9.95 -9.82
CA PHE A 400 -15.06 9.51 -10.78
C PHE A 400 -15.25 8.04 -11.23
N PHE A 401 -14.58 7.67 -12.31
CA PHE A 401 -14.42 6.29 -12.73
C PHE A 401 -13.01 6.02 -13.30
N PHE A 402 -12.70 4.74 -13.53
CA PHE A 402 -11.47 4.28 -14.18
C PHE A 402 -11.82 3.43 -15.39
N HIS A 403 -10.94 3.43 -16.40
CA HIS A 403 -11.15 2.66 -17.64
C HIS A 403 -9.85 1.93 -18.03
N ASP A 404 -9.98 0.71 -18.55
CA ASP A 404 -8.83 -0.17 -18.86
C ASP A 404 -7.93 0.39 -19.98
N LEU A 405 -8.44 1.32 -20.79
CA LEU A 405 -7.65 2.04 -21.80
C LEU A 405 -6.68 3.08 -21.19
N SER A 406 -6.86 3.46 -19.92
CA SER A 406 -5.90 4.30 -19.20
C SER A 406 -5.78 3.82 -17.74
N PRO A 407 -5.17 2.66 -17.50
CA PRO A 407 -5.05 2.09 -16.17
C PRO A 407 -4.32 3.04 -15.23
N GLY A 408 -4.87 3.27 -14.04
CA GLY A 408 -4.27 4.17 -13.06
C GLY A 408 -4.40 5.66 -13.41
N SER A 409 -5.19 6.02 -14.42
CA SER A 409 -5.56 7.40 -14.72
C SER A 409 -7.05 7.59 -14.48
N CYS A 410 -7.40 8.53 -13.61
CA CYS A 410 -8.77 8.72 -13.17
C CYS A 410 -9.55 9.64 -14.13
N PHE A 411 -10.81 9.29 -14.40
CA PHE A 411 -11.77 10.18 -15.06
C PHE A 411 -12.65 10.83 -14.00
N PHE A 412 -12.38 12.11 -13.71
CA PHE A 412 -13.25 12.89 -12.82
C PHE A 412 -14.53 13.30 -13.55
N LEU A 413 -15.67 12.96 -12.95
CA LEU A 413 -17.00 13.40 -13.36
C LEU A 413 -17.27 14.82 -12.82
N PRO A 414 -18.32 15.54 -13.28
CA PRO A 414 -18.54 16.95 -12.90
C PRO A 414 -18.48 17.22 -11.38
N ARG A 415 -19.06 16.33 -10.57
CA ARG A 415 -19.05 16.43 -9.09
C ARG A 415 -17.65 16.22 -8.50
N GLY A 416 -16.89 15.26 -9.02
CA GLY A 416 -15.50 15.05 -8.57
C GLY A 416 -14.57 16.16 -9.04
N ALA A 417 -14.78 16.69 -10.25
CA ALA A 417 -14.04 17.82 -10.79
C ALA A 417 -14.28 19.10 -9.97
N TYR A 418 -15.50 19.31 -9.45
CA TYR A 418 -15.78 20.40 -8.51
C TYR A 418 -14.91 20.30 -7.25
N ILE A 419 -14.86 19.12 -6.61
CA ILE A 419 -14.01 18.88 -5.42
C ILE A 419 -12.54 19.16 -5.76
N TYR A 420 -12.07 18.60 -6.88
CA TYR A 420 -10.71 18.76 -7.37
C TYR A 420 -10.31 20.23 -7.53
N ASN A 421 -11.15 21.01 -8.23
CA ASN A 421 -10.90 22.42 -8.47
C ASN A 421 -10.98 23.24 -7.17
N THR A 422 -11.92 22.90 -6.28
CA THR A 422 -12.08 23.58 -4.99
C THR A 422 -10.84 23.40 -4.10
N LEU A 423 -10.26 22.19 -4.06
CA LEU A 423 -9.00 21.93 -3.34
C LEU A 423 -7.82 22.67 -3.97
N THR A 424 -7.75 22.68 -5.30
CA THR A 424 -6.68 23.38 -6.03
C THR A 424 -6.74 24.88 -5.76
N GLU A 425 -7.95 25.47 -5.83
CA GLU A 425 -8.16 26.89 -5.59
C GLU A 425 -7.85 27.28 -4.14
N PHE A 426 -8.26 26.46 -3.16
CA PHE A 426 -7.89 26.67 -1.77
C PHE A 426 -6.37 26.82 -1.60
N ILE A 427 -5.59 25.92 -2.21
CA ILE A 427 -4.14 25.98 -2.12
C ILE A 427 -3.56 27.18 -2.89
N ARG A 428 -4.14 27.58 -4.03
CA ARG A 428 -3.74 28.80 -4.75
C ARG A 428 -3.97 30.08 -3.94
N GLU A 429 -5.07 30.16 -3.20
CA GLU A 429 -5.31 31.29 -2.28
C GLU A 429 -4.19 31.40 -1.24
N GLU A 430 -3.77 30.26 -0.69
CA GLU A 430 -2.66 30.21 0.27
C GLU A 430 -1.30 30.50 -0.37
N TYR A 431 -1.08 30.11 -1.63
CA TYR A 431 0.11 30.47 -2.40
C TYR A 431 0.25 31.99 -2.54
N SER A 432 -0.84 32.66 -2.90
CA SER A 432 -0.88 34.13 -3.02
C SER A 432 -0.55 34.81 -1.68
N ARG A 433 -1.17 34.36 -0.58
CA ARG A 433 -0.90 34.90 0.77
C ARG A 433 0.55 34.71 1.22
N ARG A 434 1.22 33.68 0.72
CA ARG A 434 2.57 33.26 1.14
C ARG A 434 3.66 33.62 0.12
N GLY A 435 3.31 34.40 -0.90
CA GLY A 435 4.26 34.89 -1.90
C GLY A 435 4.84 33.80 -2.81
N PHE A 436 4.10 32.71 -3.04
CA PHE A 436 4.41 31.75 -4.09
C PHE A 436 3.99 32.30 -5.45
N GLN A 437 4.79 32.03 -6.47
CA GLN A 437 4.50 32.35 -7.86
C GLN A 437 4.13 31.06 -8.60
N GLU A 438 2.88 30.95 -9.04
CA GLU A 438 2.44 29.80 -9.82
C GLU A 438 3.07 29.86 -11.22
N VAL A 439 3.64 28.74 -11.66
CA VAL A 439 4.29 28.57 -12.96
C VAL A 439 3.69 27.37 -13.70
N ALA A 440 3.89 27.34 -15.02
CA ALA A 440 3.53 26.19 -15.85
C ALA A 440 4.78 25.70 -16.59
N SER A 441 5.06 24.40 -16.50
CA SER A 441 6.21 23.76 -17.11
C SER A 441 5.77 22.65 -18.09
N PRO A 442 6.57 22.34 -19.15
CA PRO A 442 6.27 21.25 -20.08
C PRO A 442 6.03 19.90 -19.39
N ASN A 443 5.28 19.01 -20.06
CA ASN A 443 5.03 17.63 -19.58
C ASN A 443 6.02 16.60 -20.15
N ILE A 444 6.68 16.91 -21.26
CA ILE A 444 7.57 16.02 -21.99
C ILE A 444 8.95 16.66 -22.06
N TYR A 445 9.98 15.91 -21.69
CA TYR A 445 11.37 16.37 -21.75
C TYR A 445 12.28 15.30 -22.35
N ASN A 446 13.39 15.77 -22.94
CA ASN A 446 14.48 14.92 -23.38
C ASN A 446 15.14 14.22 -22.18
N SER A 447 15.62 12.97 -22.34
CA SER A 447 16.25 12.18 -21.27
C SER A 447 17.44 12.88 -20.61
N LYS A 448 18.15 13.72 -21.37
CA LYS A 448 19.28 14.54 -20.91
C LYS A 448 18.95 15.39 -19.68
N LEU A 449 17.70 15.86 -19.54
CA LEU A 449 17.27 16.60 -18.34
C LEU A 449 17.33 15.71 -17.09
N TRP A 450 16.83 14.49 -17.21
CA TRP A 450 16.77 13.52 -16.12
C TRP A 450 18.16 12.98 -15.79
N GLU A 451 19.00 12.78 -16.79
CA GLU A 451 20.42 12.42 -16.61
C GLU A 451 21.18 13.52 -15.87
N THR A 452 20.97 14.79 -16.26
CA THR A 452 21.54 15.95 -15.57
C THR A 452 21.11 15.98 -14.12
N SER A 453 19.80 15.79 -13.86
CA SER A 453 19.26 15.79 -12.51
C SER A 453 19.65 14.58 -11.64
N GLY A 454 20.05 13.45 -12.25
CA GLY A 454 20.29 12.18 -11.56
C GLY A 454 19.12 11.23 -11.51
N HIS A 455 17.92 11.69 -11.85
CA HIS A 455 16.72 10.87 -11.81
C HIS A 455 16.72 9.76 -12.85
N TRP A 456 17.45 9.90 -13.96
CA TRP A 456 17.54 8.81 -14.93
C TRP A 456 18.18 7.55 -14.34
N GLN A 457 19.24 7.70 -13.56
CA GLN A 457 19.99 6.59 -12.96
C GLN A 457 19.22 5.89 -11.83
N HIS A 458 18.32 6.61 -11.15
CA HIS A 458 17.62 6.11 -9.96
C HIS A 458 16.12 5.84 -10.18
N TYR A 459 15.51 6.40 -11.23
CA TYR A 459 14.06 6.44 -11.39
C TYR A 459 13.55 6.08 -12.79
N SER A 460 14.42 5.85 -13.78
CA SER A 460 14.03 5.59 -15.18
C SER A 460 13.08 4.40 -15.33
N GLU A 461 13.20 3.35 -14.52
CA GLU A 461 12.31 2.18 -14.53
C GLU A 461 10.84 2.56 -14.22
N ASN A 462 10.64 3.63 -13.45
CA ASN A 462 9.33 4.15 -13.07
C ASN A 462 8.88 5.33 -13.94
N MET A 463 9.54 5.59 -15.07
CA MET A 463 9.20 6.67 -16.00
C MET A 463 8.55 6.13 -17.27
N PHE A 464 7.59 6.88 -17.81
CA PHE A 464 7.11 6.64 -19.17
C PHE A 464 8.06 7.31 -20.16
N SER A 465 8.86 6.52 -20.85
CA SER A 465 9.79 6.99 -21.89
C SER A 465 9.42 6.44 -23.27
N PHE A 466 9.68 7.24 -24.31
CA PHE A 466 9.45 6.87 -25.70
C PHE A 466 10.51 7.49 -26.61
N PRO A 467 10.89 6.80 -27.70
CA PRO A 467 11.83 7.35 -28.68
C PRO A 467 11.17 8.48 -29.48
N VAL A 468 11.91 9.55 -29.72
CA VAL A 468 11.55 10.63 -30.65
C VAL A 468 12.78 10.92 -31.50
N GLU A 469 12.69 10.60 -32.80
CA GLU A 469 13.82 10.68 -33.72
C GLU A 469 15.02 9.84 -33.21
N GLN A 470 16.15 10.50 -32.89
CA GLN A 470 17.37 9.87 -32.39
C GLN A 470 17.51 9.95 -30.86
N ASP A 471 16.63 10.69 -30.18
CA ASP A 471 16.69 10.93 -28.74
C ASP A 471 15.56 10.16 -28.01
N VAL A 472 15.73 9.99 -26.70
CA VAL A 472 14.69 9.45 -25.82
C VAL A 472 14.02 10.61 -25.09
N PHE A 473 12.70 10.63 -25.10
CA PHE A 473 11.90 11.57 -24.32
C PHE A 473 11.14 10.83 -23.24
N ALA A 474 10.77 11.54 -22.18
CA ALA A 474 9.96 10.99 -21.12
C ALA A 474 8.93 12.00 -20.61
N LEU A 475 7.79 11.49 -20.17
CA LEU A 475 6.83 12.24 -19.38
C LEU A 475 7.45 12.57 -18.02
N LYS A 476 7.26 13.80 -17.53
CA LYS A 476 7.83 14.21 -16.24
C LYS A 476 7.26 13.40 -15.07
N PRO A 477 8.10 12.79 -14.22
CA PRO A 477 7.66 12.14 -12.98
C PRO A 477 7.60 13.10 -11.78
N MET A 478 8.16 14.31 -11.94
CA MET A 478 8.26 15.39 -10.96
C MET A 478 8.55 16.73 -11.64
N ASN A 479 8.29 17.86 -10.97
CA ASN A 479 8.48 19.19 -11.55
C ASN A 479 9.88 19.79 -11.31
N CYS A 480 10.62 19.30 -10.30
CA CYS A 480 11.85 19.92 -9.81
C CYS A 480 12.88 20.27 -10.90
N PRO A 481 13.25 19.35 -11.81
CA PRO A 481 14.22 19.65 -12.88
C PRO A 481 13.77 20.77 -13.82
N GLY A 482 12.46 20.88 -14.10
CA GLY A 482 11.90 21.98 -14.87
C GLY A 482 12.05 23.32 -14.17
N HIS A 483 11.81 23.36 -12.84
CA HIS A 483 11.99 24.56 -12.05
C HIS A 483 13.46 25.00 -11.93
N CYS A 484 14.42 24.05 -11.94
CA CYS A 484 15.84 24.38 -12.03
C CYS A 484 16.17 25.12 -13.34
N LEU A 485 15.59 24.69 -14.47
CA LEU A 485 15.74 25.42 -15.75
C LEU A 485 15.15 26.82 -15.67
N MET A 486 14.00 26.99 -15.02
CA MET A 486 13.36 28.30 -14.83
C MET A 486 14.19 29.23 -13.93
N PHE A 487 14.79 28.68 -12.87
CA PHE A 487 15.73 29.43 -12.02
C PHE A 487 16.92 29.90 -12.86
N GLY A 488 17.56 28.97 -13.58
CA GLY A 488 18.77 29.20 -14.37
C GLY A 488 18.58 29.97 -15.68
N HIS A 489 17.34 30.26 -16.08
CA HIS A 489 17.03 30.99 -17.32
C HIS A 489 17.67 32.39 -17.38
N ARG A 490 17.84 33.05 -16.22
CA ARG A 490 18.52 34.34 -16.11
C ARG A 490 19.35 34.43 -14.83
N PRO A 491 20.35 35.33 -14.77
CA PRO A 491 21.06 35.62 -13.54
C PRO A 491 20.10 36.04 -12.41
N ARG A 492 20.40 35.59 -11.18
CA ARG A 492 19.62 35.85 -9.96
C ARG A 492 20.45 36.66 -8.97
N SER A 493 19.82 37.62 -8.28
CA SER A 493 20.43 38.32 -7.14
C SER A 493 19.97 37.69 -5.82
N TRP A 494 20.80 37.74 -4.78
CA TRP A 494 20.41 37.40 -3.41
C TRP A 494 19.14 38.14 -2.94
N ARG A 495 18.85 39.33 -3.50
CA ARG A 495 17.65 40.14 -3.18
C ARG A 495 16.35 39.51 -3.67
N GLU A 496 16.43 38.61 -4.63
CA GLU A 496 15.27 37.87 -5.15
C GLU A 496 14.98 36.61 -4.32
N LEU A 497 15.89 36.21 -3.42
CA LEU A 497 15.72 35.04 -2.59
C LEU A 497 15.06 35.42 -1.24
N PRO A 498 14.07 34.64 -0.77
CA PRO A 498 13.65 33.35 -1.29
C PRO A 498 12.72 33.45 -2.51
N LEU A 499 13.03 32.70 -3.57
CA LEU A 499 12.19 32.57 -4.76
C LEU A 499 11.33 31.32 -4.63
N ARG A 500 10.01 31.49 -4.59
CA ARG A 500 9.04 30.41 -4.36
C ARG A 500 8.24 30.11 -5.63
N LEU A 501 8.51 28.99 -6.30
CA LEU A 501 7.79 28.56 -7.50
C LEU A 501 6.82 27.43 -7.16
N ALA A 502 5.54 27.59 -7.49
CA ALA A 502 4.52 26.56 -7.32
C ALA A 502 4.00 26.06 -8.68
N ASP A 503 3.72 24.77 -8.81
CA ASP A 503 3.28 24.16 -10.07
C ASP A 503 2.29 23.02 -9.80
N PHE A 504 1.07 23.15 -10.31
CA PHE A 504 0.08 22.08 -10.36
C PHE A 504 0.26 21.19 -11.62
N GLY A 505 1.49 21.06 -12.11
CA GLY A 505 1.81 20.35 -13.35
C GLY A 505 1.40 18.88 -13.32
N VAL A 506 1.04 18.35 -14.48
CA VAL A 506 0.65 16.93 -14.62
C VAL A 506 1.89 16.06 -14.57
N LEU A 507 1.90 15.12 -13.63
CA LEU A 507 2.98 14.17 -13.41
C LEU A 507 2.56 12.76 -13.80
N HIS A 508 3.54 11.98 -14.28
CA HIS A 508 3.34 10.59 -14.65
C HIS A 508 4.40 9.67 -14.05
N ARG A 509 3.96 8.59 -13.39
CA ARG A 509 4.83 7.53 -12.86
C ARG A 509 4.35 6.19 -13.38
N ASN A 510 5.24 5.38 -13.93
CA ASN A 510 4.93 4.06 -14.47
C ASN A 510 4.82 3.01 -13.34
N GLU A 511 3.85 3.22 -12.46
CA GLU A 511 3.56 2.30 -11.37
C GLU A 511 3.13 0.93 -11.92
N LEU A 512 3.56 -0.13 -11.23
CA LEU A 512 3.18 -1.51 -11.55
C LEU A 512 1.67 -1.66 -11.48
N SER A 513 1.06 -2.27 -12.51
CA SER A 513 -0.40 -2.37 -12.65
C SER A 513 -1.07 -3.01 -11.44
N GLY A 514 -0.45 -4.03 -10.83
CA GLY A 514 -0.95 -4.71 -9.63
C GLY A 514 -0.92 -3.86 -8.35
N THR A 515 -0.28 -2.69 -8.37
CA THR A 515 -0.20 -1.77 -7.21
C THR A 515 -1.19 -0.62 -7.29
N LEU A 516 -1.85 -0.42 -8.44
CA LEU A 516 -2.82 0.66 -8.65
C LEU A 516 -4.05 0.43 -7.78
N THR A 517 -4.50 1.48 -7.10
CA THR A 517 -5.65 1.37 -6.18
C THR A 517 -6.45 2.67 -6.13
N GLY A 518 -7.54 2.73 -6.89
CA GLY A 518 -8.42 3.90 -6.94
C GLY A 518 -7.63 5.20 -7.11
N LEU A 519 -7.88 6.17 -6.25
CA LEU A 519 -7.20 7.47 -6.24
C LEU A 519 -5.96 7.51 -5.33
N THR A 520 -5.72 6.49 -4.50
CA THR A 520 -4.58 6.50 -3.56
C THR A 520 -3.25 6.15 -4.20
N ARG A 521 -3.26 5.40 -5.31
CA ARG A 521 -2.06 5.10 -6.12
C ARG A 521 -2.42 5.05 -7.61
N VAL A 522 -1.94 6.05 -8.33
CA VAL A 522 -2.28 6.37 -9.73
C VAL A 522 -1.02 6.58 -10.55
N ARG A 523 -1.12 6.40 -11.87
CA ARG A 523 -0.05 6.67 -12.84
C ARG A 523 0.01 8.13 -13.25
N ARG A 524 -1.15 8.78 -13.36
CA ARG A 524 -1.28 10.22 -13.62
C ARG A 524 -1.77 10.92 -12.37
N PHE A 525 -1.09 12.00 -11.97
CA PHE A 525 -1.51 12.83 -10.84
C PHE A 525 -1.11 14.28 -11.03
N GLN A 526 -1.75 15.20 -10.29
CA GLN A 526 -1.21 16.54 -10.07
C GLN A 526 -0.99 16.73 -8.59
N GLN A 527 0.12 17.36 -8.26
CA GLN A 527 0.53 17.64 -6.89
C GLN A 527 0.51 19.15 -6.68
N ASP A 528 0.27 19.58 -5.45
CA ASP A 528 0.48 20.96 -5.02
C ASP A 528 1.98 21.25 -4.81
N ASP A 529 2.75 20.95 -5.84
CA ASP A 529 4.20 20.91 -5.80
C ASP A 529 4.77 22.33 -5.79
N ALA A 530 5.76 22.57 -4.94
CA ALA A 530 6.44 23.85 -4.89
C ALA A 530 7.92 23.70 -4.52
N HIS A 531 8.71 24.62 -5.06
CA HIS A 531 10.16 24.65 -4.92
C HIS A 531 10.59 26.05 -4.48
N ILE A 532 11.18 26.13 -3.29
CA ILE A 532 11.71 27.38 -2.75
C ILE A 532 13.22 27.37 -2.92
N PHE A 533 13.73 28.30 -3.71
CA PHE A 533 15.16 28.57 -3.83
C PHE A 533 15.52 29.63 -2.80
N CYS A 534 16.36 29.28 -1.83
CA CYS A 534 16.73 30.16 -0.72
C CYS A 534 18.22 30.09 -0.44
N THR A 535 18.72 31.02 0.37
CA THR A 535 20.08 30.98 0.90
C THR A 535 20.17 30.05 2.12
N MET A 536 21.39 29.64 2.52
CA MET A 536 21.58 28.73 3.67
C MET A 536 21.03 29.31 4.99
N ASP A 537 21.11 30.63 5.17
CA ASP A 537 20.60 31.36 6.35
C ASP A 537 19.06 31.49 6.34
N GLN A 538 18.41 31.31 5.20
CA GLN A 538 16.95 31.40 5.07
C GLN A 538 16.22 30.07 5.35
N ILE A 539 16.92 28.93 5.39
CA ILE A 539 16.33 27.58 5.50
C ILE A 539 15.36 27.48 6.68
N GLU A 540 15.79 27.86 7.90
CA GLU A 540 14.97 27.74 9.11
C GLU A 540 13.68 28.58 8.99
N SER A 541 13.78 29.81 8.46
CA SER A 541 12.62 30.69 8.28
C SER A 541 11.62 30.14 7.25
N GLU A 542 12.10 29.56 6.16
CA GLU A 542 11.24 28.94 5.14
C GLU A 542 10.65 27.60 5.61
N MET A 543 11.36 26.86 6.47
CA MET A 543 10.82 25.66 7.12
C MET A 543 9.65 25.99 8.03
N LYS A 544 9.81 27.02 8.86
CA LYS A 544 8.73 27.51 9.71
C LYS A 544 7.52 27.95 8.89
N GLY A 545 7.74 28.66 7.79
CA GLY A 545 6.67 29.05 6.86
C GLY A 545 5.95 27.85 6.24
N CYS A 546 6.68 26.80 5.86
CA CYS A 546 6.08 25.56 5.34
C CYS A 546 5.27 24.80 6.41
N LEU A 547 5.75 24.73 7.65
CA LEU A 547 5.05 24.08 8.76
C LEU A 547 3.78 24.85 9.19
N ASP A 548 3.83 26.19 9.21
CA ASP A 548 2.64 27.04 9.41
C ASP A 548 1.59 26.81 8.31
N PHE A 549 2.04 26.73 7.06
CA PHE A 549 1.15 26.47 5.94
C PHE A 549 0.50 25.08 6.07
N LEU A 550 1.28 24.05 6.42
CA LEU A 550 0.76 22.72 6.69
C LEU A 550 -0.33 22.74 7.77
N HIS A 551 -0.05 23.38 8.91
CA HIS A 551 -0.99 23.48 10.03
C HIS A 551 -2.30 24.16 9.59
N CYS A 552 -2.20 25.31 8.92
CA CYS A 552 -3.36 26.06 8.43
C CYS A 552 -4.26 25.21 7.51
N VAL A 553 -3.67 24.42 6.61
CA VAL A 553 -4.44 23.57 5.69
C VAL A 553 -5.06 22.38 6.41
N TYR A 554 -4.33 21.72 7.30
CA TYR A 554 -4.80 20.50 7.96
C TYR A 554 -5.85 20.79 9.03
N ASP A 555 -5.79 21.95 9.67
CA ASP A 555 -6.83 22.44 10.59
C ASP A 555 -8.18 22.60 9.90
N VAL A 556 -8.20 23.15 8.68
CA VAL A 556 -9.42 23.31 7.87
C VAL A 556 -10.09 21.96 7.62
N PHE A 557 -9.30 20.92 7.35
CA PHE A 557 -9.82 19.55 7.18
C PHE A 557 -10.15 18.87 8.51
N GLY A 558 -9.53 19.30 9.62
CA GLY A 558 -9.62 18.67 10.93
C GLY A 558 -8.72 17.44 11.07
N PHE A 559 -7.60 17.41 10.36
CA PHE A 559 -6.66 16.29 10.41
C PHE A 559 -5.65 16.46 11.54
N SER A 560 -5.45 15.37 12.31
CA SER A 560 -4.25 15.21 13.15
C SER A 560 -3.11 14.61 12.32
N PHE A 561 -1.87 15.04 12.59
CA PHE A 561 -0.70 14.56 11.87
C PHE A 561 0.45 14.17 12.82
N GLN A 562 1.37 13.35 12.32
CA GLN A 562 2.62 12.99 12.97
C GLN A 562 3.80 13.42 12.11
N LEU A 563 4.79 14.04 12.75
CA LEU A 563 6.01 14.49 12.11
C LEU A 563 7.11 13.45 12.29
N HIS A 564 7.78 13.10 11.19
CA HIS A 564 8.95 12.22 11.21
C HIS A 564 10.14 12.92 10.56
N LEU A 565 11.27 12.96 11.26
CA LEU A 565 12.54 13.43 10.71
C LEU A 565 13.29 12.26 10.08
N SER A 566 13.34 12.23 8.75
CA SER A 566 13.99 11.19 7.98
C SER A 566 15.41 11.60 7.62
N THR A 567 16.40 10.91 8.21
CA THR A 567 17.83 11.25 8.13
C THR A 567 18.58 10.50 7.03
N ARG A 568 19.85 10.82 6.82
CA ARG A 568 20.72 10.33 5.75
C ARG A 568 20.65 8.81 5.54
N PRO A 569 20.29 8.33 4.33
CA PRO A 569 20.30 6.91 3.98
C PRO A 569 21.72 6.37 3.75
N GLU A 570 21.89 5.04 3.64
CA GLU A 570 23.19 4.41 3.32
C GLU A 570 23.75 4.88 1.95
N LYS A 571 22.86 5.06 0.97
CA LYS A 571 23.19 5.57 -0.37
C LYS A 571 22.77 7.04 -0.48
N PHE A 572 23.71 7.96 -0.23
CA PHE A 572 23.48 9.41 -0.30
C PHE A 572 24.49 10.10 -1.23
N LEU A 573 24.14 11.30 -1.69
CA LEU A 573 25.02 12.19 -2.45
C LEU A 573 25.38 13.43 -1.61
N GLY A 574 26.57 13.99 -1.87
CA GLY A 574 27.04 15.20 -1.21
C GLY A 574 27.89 14.97 0.03
N ASP A 575 28.26 16.06 0.69
CA ASP A 575 29.26 16.06 1.75
C ASP A 575 28.63 15.79 3.13
N ILE A 576 29.32 15.01 3.98
CA ILE A 576 28.78 14.59 5.29
C ILE A 576 28.53 15.80 6.19
N ALA A 577 29.40 16.82 6.14
CA ALA A 577 29.25 18.03 6.93
C ALA A 577 27.96 18.80 6.59
N MET A 578 27.62 18.88 5.29
CA MET A 578 26.39 19.51 4.81
C MET A 578 25.15 18.75 5.27
N TRP A 579 25.19 17.42 5.22
CA TRP A 579 24.12 16.57 5.75
C TRP A 579 23.89 16.78 7.25
N ASN A 580 24.96 16.78 8.05
CA ASN A 580 24.85 16.98 9.49
C ASN A 580 24.26 18.37 9.81
N GLN A 581 24.63 19.40 9.04
CA GLN A 581 24.07 20.74 9.18
C GLN A 581 22.57 20.77 8.81
N ALA A 582 22.20 20.16 7.69
CA ALA A 582 20.82 20.11 7.22
C ALA A 582 19.90 19.36 8.18
N GLU A 583 20.34 18.20 8.69
CA GLU A 583 19.63 17.42 9.70
C GLU A 583 19.42 18.23 10.98
N LYS A 584 20.45 18.96 11.42
CA LYS A 584 20.35 19.82 12.61
C LYS A 584 19.38 20.98 12.42
N GLN A 585 19.38 21.63 11.25
CA GLN A 585 18.45 22.72 10.95
C GLN A 585 16.99 22.23 10.90
N LEU A 586 16.73 21.05 10.32
CA LEU A 586 15.40 20.45 10.34
C LEU A 586 14.96 20.06 11.76
N GLU A 587 15.87 19.48 12.56
CA GLU A 587 15.61 19.17 13.96
C GLU A 587 15.25 20.43 14.76
N ASN A 588 16.02 21.52 14.60
CA ASN A 588 15.74 22.80 15.26
C ASN A 588 14.37 23.36 14.84
N SER A 589 14.05 23.32 13.55
CA SER A 589 12.77 23.79 13.01
C SER A 589 11.58 23.01 13.59
N LEU A 590 11.72 21.69 13.73
CA LEU A 590 10.72 20.83 14.37
C LEU A 590 10.56 21.13 15.87
N ASN A 591 11.67 21.31 16.58
CA ASN A 591 11.65 21.63 18.01
C ASN A 591 11.00 23.00 18.29
N GLU A 592 11.24 24.00 17.43
CA GLU A 592 10.61 25.32 17.55
C GLU A 592 9.12 25.28 17.20
N PHE A 593 8.72 24.43 16.24
CA PHE A 593 7.32 24.25 15.89
C PHE A 593 6.48 23.72 17.06
N GLY A 594 7.09 22.98 18.00
CA GLY A 594 6.50 22.61 19.28
C GLY A 594 5.60 21.36 19.25
N GLU A 595 5.38 20.76 18.07
CA GLU A 595 4.63 19.51 17.93
C GLU A 595 5.53 18.27 18.13
N PRO A 596 5.01 17.16 18.71
CA PRO A 596 5.76 15.93 18.88
C PRO A 596 6.21 15.34 17.53
N TRP A 597 7.49 14.98 17.43
CA TRP A 597 8.07 14.35 16.25
C TRP A 597 8.89 13.11 16.62
N LYS A 598 9.09 12.22 15.64
CA LYS A 598 9.88 10.99 15.79
C LYS A 598 11.03 10.95 14.79
N LEU A 599 12.15 10.35 15.18
CA LEU A 599 13.25 10.09 14.24
C LEU A 599 12.92 8.88 13.37
N ASN A 600 13.23 8.95 12.08
CA ASN A 600 13.11 7.86 11.11
C ASN A 600 14.47 7.63 10.43
N PRO A 601 15.41 6.94 11.10
CA PRO A 601 16.80 6.85 10.64
C PRO A 601 16.92 6.20 9.26
N GLY A 602 17.66 6.85 8.36
CA GLY A 602 18.00 6.28 7.05
C GLY A 602 16.90 6.34 5.98
N ASP A 603 15.78 7.01 6.25
CA ASP A 603 14.66 7.13 5.30
C ASP A 603 14.66 8.44 4.49
N GLY A 604 15.73 9.25 4.61
CA GLY A 604 15.92 10.49 3.85
C GLY A 604 16.02 10.25 2.34
N ALA A 605 15.78 11.29 1.52
CA ALA A 605 16.00 11.20 0.09
C ALA A 605 17.51 11.14 -0.22
N PHE A 606 17.91 10.61 -1.38
CA PHE A 606 19.35 10.48 -1.70
C PHE A 606 20.08 11.84 -1.81
N TYR A 607 19.34 12.95 -1.93
CA TYR A 607 19.85 14.31 -2.09
C TYR A 607 19.68 15.23 -0.85
N GLY A 608 19.02 14.76 0.21
CA GLY A 608 18.90 15.51 1.46
C GLY A 608 17.88 14.94 2.45
N PRO A 609 17.87 15.45 3.69
CA PRO A 609 16.94 15.02 4.72
C PRO A 609 15.53 15.61 4.48
N LYS A 610 14.51 14.96 5.04
CA LYS A 610 13.11 15.38 4.88
C LYS A 610 12.30 15.25 6.15
N ILE A 611 11.27 16.10 6.25
CA ILE A 611 10.19 15.96 7.20
C ILE A 611 9.04 15.25 6.50
N ASP A 612 8.75 14.03 6.95
CA ASP A 612 7.61 13.26 6.48
C ASP A 612 6.42 13.48 7.39
N ILE A 613 5.30 13.90 6.80
CA ILE A 613 4.07 14.18 7.53
C ILE A 613 3.06 13.08 7.23
N LYS A 614 2.69 12.34 8.28
CA LYS A 614 1.71 11.26 8.22
C LYS A 614 0.38 11.74 8.80
N ILE A 615 -0.66 11.77 7.97
CA ILE A 615 -2.04 12.09 8.38
C ILE A 615 -2.70 10.82 8.91
N LYS A 616 -3.42 10.94 10.04
CA LYS A 616 -4.31 9.88 10.51
C LYS A 616 -5.72 10.12 9.96
N ASP A 617 -6.24 9.16 9.20
CA ASP A 617 -7.63 9.21 8.72
C ASP A 617 -8.66 8.83 9.81
N ALA A 618 -9.95 9.04 9.56
CA ALA A 618 -11.03 8.71 10.51
C ALA A 618 -11.13 7.23 10.90
N ILE A 619 -10.49 6.33 10.13
CA ILE A 619 -10.38 4.90 10.48
C ILE A 619 -8.99 4.55 11.00
N GLY A 620 -8.19 5.54 11.43
CA GLY A 620 -6.94 5.32 12.14
C GLY A 620 -5.75 4.87 11.30
N ARG A 621 -5.84 4.87 9.96
CA ARG A 621 -4.68 4.59 9.09
C ARG A 621 -3.84 5.83 8.90
N TYR A 622 -2.54 5.63 8.79
CA TYR A 622 -1.60 6.70 8.48
C TYR A 622 -1.29 6.77 6.99
N HIS A 623 -1.46 7.95 6.40
CA HIS A 623 -1.10 8.26 5.02
C HIS A 623 -0.02 9.33 5.00
N GLN A 624 1.09 9.06 4.33
CA GLN A 624 2.07 10.09 4.03
C GLN A 624 1.56 10.93 2.86
N CYS A 625 1.30 12.21 3.13
CA CYS A 625 0.70 13.14 2.17
C CYS A 625 1.61 14.33 1.94
N ALA A 626 1.84 15.13 2.98
CA ALA A 626 2.79 16.23 2.92
C ALA A 626 4.22 15.76 3.12
N THR A 627 5.13 16.52 2.51
CA THR A 627 6.56 16.34 2.66
C THR A 627 7.24 17.68 2.50
N ILE A 628 8.28 17.92 3.28
CA ILE A 628 9.16 19.08 3.15
C ILE A 628 10.58 18.53 3.11
N GLN A 629 11.29 18.73 2.01
CA GLN A 629 12.57 18.08 1.74
C GLN A 629 13.62 19.10 1.35
N LEU A 630 14.82 18.98 1.91
CA LEU A 630 15.97 19.80 1.50
C LEU A 630 16.71 19.12 0.37
N ASP A 631 17.15 19.90 -0.61
CA ASP A 631 17.97 19.43 -1.73
C ASP A 631 19.12 20.40 -1.98
N PHE A 632 20.32 19.86 -1.80
CA PHE A 632 21.59 20.53 -2.07
C PHE A 632 22.25 20.04 -3.36
N GLN A 633 21.75 18.96 -3.95
CA GLN A 633 22.32 18.30 -5.12
C GLN A 633 21.85 18.93 -6.43
N LEU A 634 20.54 19.17 -6.59
CA LEU A 634 20.03 19.77 -7.83
C LEU A 634 20.68 21.13 -8.14
N PRO A 635 20.90 22.05 -7.18
CA PRO A 635 21.68 23.26 -7.42
C PRO A 635 23.08 23.01 -7.98
N ILE A 636 23.78 21.97 -7.50
CA ILE A 636 25.12 21.61 -7.98
C ILE A 636 25.03 21.04 -9.40
N ARG A 637 24.13 20.08 -9.63
CA ARG A 637 24.00 19.36 -10.91
C ARG A 637 23.54 20.25 -12.06
N PHE A 638 22.70 21.25 -11.77
CA PHE A 638 22.28 22.26 -12.74
C PHE A 638 23.17 23.51 -12.76
N ASN A 639 24.22 23.55 -11.93
CA ASN A 639 25.10 24.70 -11.74
C ASN A 639 24.32 26.01 -11.48
N LEU A 640 23.30 25.94 -10.61
CA LEU A 640 22.49 27.08 -10.23
C LEU A 640 23.31 28.01 -9.34
N THR A 641 23.31 29.30 -9.68
CA THR A 641 24.03 30.33 -8.91
C THR A 641 23.21 31.61 -8.78
N TYR A 642 23.45 32.36 -7.72
CA TYR A 642 22.98 33.73 -7.54
C TYR A 642 24.14 34.64 -7.14
N VAL A 643 24.01 35.93 -7.42
CA VAL A 643 25.01 36.95 -7.05
C VAL A 643 24.83 37.33 -5.58
N GLY A 644 25.88 37.15 -4.80
CA GLY A 644 25.95 37.44 -3.37
C GLY A 644 25.90 38.94 -3.05
N ARG A 645 25.96 39.28 -1.76
CA ARG A 645 25.86 40.69 -1.28
C ARG A 645 26.99 41.57 -1.80
N ASP A 646 28.17 40.99 -1.98
CA ASP A 646 29.40 41.67 -2.35
C ASP A 646 29.57 41.83 -3.87
N GLY A 647 28.61 41.34 -4.68
CA GLY A 647 28.52 41.59 -6.11
C GLY A 647 29.48 40.79 -7.00
N GLU A 648 30.58 40.28 -6.46
CA GLU A 648 31.56 39.45 -7.18
C GLU A 648 31.38 37.94 -6.91
N ASP A 649 30.89 37.57 -5.73
CA ASP A 649 30.72 36.17 -5.34
C ASP A 649 29.45 35.55 -5.94
N LYS A 650 29.61 34.37 -6.53
CA LYS A 650 28.51 33.52 -7.01
C LYS A 650 28.30 32.38 -6.03
N ASP A 651 27.21 32.46 -5.28
CA ASP A 651 26.79 31.43 -4.34
C ASP A 651 25.73 30.52 -4.94
N ARG A 652 25.54 29.34 -4.32
CA ARG A 652 24.53 28.36 -4.74
C ARG A 652 23.30 28.44 -3.84
N PRO A 653 22.08 28.43 -4.40
CA PRO A 653 20.87 28.33 -3.60
C PRO A 653 20.72 26.91 -3.02
N VAL A 654 19.88 26.79 -2.01
CA VAL A 654 19.31 25.53 -1.53
C VAL A 654 17.86 25.44 -2.02
N ILE A 655 17.42 24.24 -2.39
CA ILE A 655 16.04 24.00 -2.79
C ILE A 655 15.30 23.33 -1.65
N ILE A 656 14.13 23.87 -1.31
CA ILE A 656 13.14 23.21 -0.48
C ILE A 656 12.04 22.70 -1.40
N HIS A 657 11.89 21.38 -1.48
CA HIS A 657 10.76 20.73 -2.13
C HIS A 657 9.63 20.60 -1.13
N ARG A 658 8.43 20.98 -1.52
CA ARG A 658 7.28 20.80 -0.63
C ARG A 658 6.00 20.47 -1.36
N ALA A 659 5.15 19.72 -0.67
CA ALA A 659 3.76 19.48 -0.98
C ALA A 659 2.98 19.44 0.34
N ILE A 660 1.78 20.03 0.38
CA ILE A 660 0.93 20.11 1.57
C ILE A 660 -0.21 19.11 1.45
N LEU A 661 -0.92 19.10 0.31
CA LEU A 661 -1.90 18.06 0.03
C LEU A 661 -1.22 16.75 -0.38
N GLY A 662 -0.08 16.85 -1.08
CA GLY A 662 0.41 15.76 -1.90
C GLY A 662 -0.35 15.76 -3.24
N SER A 663 -0.62 14.59 -3.82
CA SER A 663 -1.47 14.57 -5.02
C SER A 663 -2.92 14.90 -4.68
N VAL A 664 -3.55 15.72 -5.53
CA VAL A 664 -4.97 16.10 -5.38
C VAL A 664 -5.84 14.84 -5.42
N GLU A 665 -5.51 13.88 -6.29
CA GLU A 665 -6.17 12.58 -6.34
C GLU A 665 -6.16 11.86 -4.99
N ARG A 666 -4.97 11.71 -4.39
CA ARG A 666 -4.82 11.00 -3.11
C ARG A 666 -5.52 11.73 -1.99
N MET A 667 -5.46 13.07 -1.98
CA MET A 667 -6.17 13.87 -0.99
C MET A 667 -7.69 13.71 -1.10
N ILE A 668 -8.26 13.68 -2.32
CA ILE A 668 -9.69 13.39 -2.52
C ILE A 668 -10.05 12.02 -1.94
N ALA A 669 -9.21 11.00 -2.16
CA ALA A 669 -9.44 9.66 -1.60
C ALA A 669 -9.53 9.70 -0.07
N ILE A 670 -8.55 10.35 0.57
CA ILE A 670 -8.45 10.45 2.03
C ILE A 670 -9.63 11.25 2.60
N LEU A 671 -9.99 12.39 1.99
CA LEU A 671 -11.13 13.20 2.42
C LEU A 671 -12.46 12.46 2.25
N THR A 672 -12.62 11.71 1.15
CA THR A 672 -13.81 10.87 0.91
C THR A 672 -13.99 9.86 2.04
N GLU A 673 -12.90 9.17 2.41
CA GLU A 673 -12.89 8.16 3.46
C GLU A 673 -13.07 8.76 4.86
N ASN A 674 -12.41 9.90 5.12
CA ASN A 674 -12.47 10.63 6.38
C ASN A 674 -13.90 11.10 6.68
N TYR A 675 -14.53 11.76 5.72
CA TYR A 675 -15.91 12.26 5.86
C TYR A 675 -16.97 11.19 5.58
N ALA A 676 -16.60 9.97 5.21
CA ALA A 676 -17.53 8.92 4.78
C ALA A 676 -18.51 9.41 3.69
N GLY A 677 -18.03 10.26 2.77
CA GLY A 677 -18.83 10.89 1.72
C GLY A 677 -19.75 12.03 2.19
N LYS A 678 -19.74 12.40 3.48
CA LYS A 678 -20.47 13.55 4.02
C LYS A 678 -19.62 14.82 3.96
N TRP A 679 -19.42 15.36 2.76
CA TRP A 679 -18.56 16.52 2.53
C TRP A 679 -19.00 17.76 3.33
N PRO A 680 -18.05 18.57 3.86
CA PRO A 680 -18.36 19.88 4.42
C PRO A 680 -18.87 20.82 3.33
N LEU A 681 -19.70 21.81 3.70
CA LEU A 681 -20.42 22.66 2.74
C LEU A 681 -19.50 23.23 1.65
N TRP A 682 -18.35 23.78 2.02
CA TRP A 682 -17.45 24.45 1.07
C TRP A 682 -16.88 23.50 0.00
N LEU A 683 -16.70 22.22 0.33
CA LEU A 683 -16.12 21.21 -0.56
C LEU A 683 -17.18 20.34 -1.24
N SER A 684 -18.41 20.32 -0.71
CA SER A 684 -19.46 19.42 -1.17
C SER A 684 -19.89 19.71 -2.61
N PRO A 685 -19.97 18.70 -3.49
CA PRO A 685 -20.54 18.85 -4.83
C PRO A 685 -22.09 18.79 -4.83
N ARG A 686 -22.71 18.73 -3.65
CA ARG A 686 -24.16 18.65 -3.43
C ARG A 686 -24.52 19.59 -2.28
N GLN A 687 -24.41 20.90 -2.51
CA GLN A 687 -24.61 21.88 -1.44
C GLN A 687 -26.09 22.10 -1.15
N VAL A 688 -26.88 22.31 -2.21
CA VAL A 688 -28.29 22.72 -2.08
C VAL A 688 -29.18 21.89 -2.99
N MET A 689 -30.29 21.37 -2.47
CA MET A 689 -31.35 20.71 -3.26
C MET A 689 -32.67 21.45 -3.09
N LEU A 690 -33.26 21.92 -4.18
CA LEU A 690 -34.58 22.54 -4.21
C LEU A 690 -35.64 21.46 -4.46
N VAL A 691 -36.67 21.41 -3.61
CA VAL A 691 -37.75 20.44 -3.71
C VAL A 691 -39.11 21.17 -3.72
N PRO A 692 -39.77 21.30 -4.89
CA PRO A 692 -41.13 21.83 -4.95
C PRO A 692 -42.14 20.83 -4.38
N VAL A 693 -43.13 21.35 -3.64
CA VAL A 693 -44.21 20.54 -3.04
C VAL A 693 -45.14 19.94 -4.10
N ASN A 694 -45.33 20.63 -5.23
CA ASN A 694 -46.16 20.21 -6.35
C ASN A 694 -45.62 20.79 -7.68
N PRO A 695 -46.14 20.33 -8.84
CA PRO A 695 -45.66 20.81 -10.14
C PRO A 695 -45.88 22.30 -10.43
N SER A 696 -46.86 22.97 -9.80
CA SER A 696 -47.09 24.41 -10.05
C SER A 696 -45.99 25.31 -9.48
N LEU A 697 -45.08 24.75 -8.69
CA LEU A 697 -43.98 25.45 -8.04
C LEU A 697 -42.62 25.18 -8.69
N GLU A 698 -42.57 24.40 -9.78
CA GLU A 698 -41.34 24.05 -10.49
C GLU A 698 -40.61 25.30 -11.01
N ASP A 699 -41.33 26.26 -11.59
CA ASP A 699 -40.75 27.51 -12.08
C ASP A 699 -40.05 28.31 -10.96
N TYR A 700 -40.68 28.38 -9.78
CA TYR A 700 -40.08 29.04 -8.61
C TYR A 700 -38.86 28.28 -8.09
N ALA A 701 -38.93 26.94 -8.01
CA ALA A 701 -37.79 26.12 -7.63
C ALA A 701 -36.60 26.30 -8.58
N THR A 702 -36.84 26.32 -9.90
CA THR A 702 -35.82 26.56 -10.91
C THR A 702 -35.25 27.97 -10.82
N GLN A 703 -36.08 28.98 -10.59
CA GLN A 703 -35.64 30.37 -10.39
C GLN A 703 -34.72 30.48 -9.17
N VAL A 704 -35.12 29.94 -8.02
CA VAL A 704 -34.31 29.96 -6.79
C VAL A 704 -33.01 29.15 -6.99
N CYS A 705 -33.09 27.97 -7.58
CA CYS A 705 -31.92 27.15 -7.90
C CYS A 705 -30.90 27.94 -8.75
N LYS A 706 -31.36 28.65 -9.78
CA LYS A 706 -30.51 29.48 -10.63
C LYS A 706 -29.80 30.58 -9.83
N ARG A 707 -30.50 31.23 -8.88
CA ARG A 707 -29.90 32.25 -8.00
C ARG A 707 -28.77 31.67 -7.14
N PHE A 708 -28.93 30.47 -6.60
CA PHE A 708 -27.86 29.79 -5.85
C PHE A 708 -26.66 29.46 -6.76
N VAL A 709 -26.90 28.99 -7.98
CA VAL A 709 -25.84 28.74 -8.97
C VAL A 709 -25.09 30.02 -9.35
N GLU A 710 -25.80 31.14 -9.56
CA GLU A 710 -25.20 32.45 -9.84
C GLU A 710 -24.39 32.99 -8.64
N ALA A 711 -24.75 32.64 -7.41
CA ALA A 711 -23.96 32.90 -6.20
C ALA A 711 -22.77 31.92 -6.02
N GLY A 712 -22.57 31.01 -6.97
CA GLY A 712 -21.46 30.05 -7.02
C GLY A 712 -21.69 28.78 -6.21
N PHE A 713 -22.93 28.43 -5.83
CA PHE A 713 -23.23 27.17 -5.15
C PHE A 713 -23.56 26.05 -6.14
N MET A 714 -23.23 24.82 -5.75
CA MET A 714 -23.72 23.60 -6.36
C MET A 714 -25.16 23.33 -5.90
N ALA A 715 -26.11 23.85 -6.67
CA ALA A 715 -27.54 23.69 -6.42
C ALA A 715 -28.23 22.87 -7.52
N ASP A 716 -29.10 21.95 -7.11
CA ASP A 716 -29.93 21.14 -8.00
C ASP A 716 -31.42 21.33 -7.63
N ALA A 717 -32.33 21.02 -8.55
CA ALA A 717 -33.77 21.01 -8.29
C ALA A 717 -34.39 19.65 -8.67
N ASP A 718 -35.13 19.04 -7.76
CA ASP A 718 -35.85 17.77 -7.99
C ASP A 718 -37.27 18.05 -8.52
N LEU A 719 -37.38 18.12 -9.84
CA LEU A 719 -38.64 18.36 -10.56
C LEU A 719 -39.37 17.05 -10.94
N ASP A 720 -39.01 15.90 -10.38
CA ASP A 720 -39.65 14.63 -10.75
C ASP A 720 -41.09 14.57 -10.20
N SER A 721 -42.09 14.88 -11.02
CA SER A 721 -43.50 14.86 -10.64
C SER A 721 -44.03 13.46 -10.28
N SER A 722 -43.30 12.38 -10.59
CA SER A 722 -43.67 11.01 -10.23
C SER A 722 -43.32 10.62 -8.78
N CYS A 723 -42.52 11.44 -8.08
CA CYS A 723 -42.08 11.19 -6.72
C CYS A 723 -42.81 12.06 -5.69
N LEU A 724 -43.31 11.44 -4.61
CA LEU A 724 -43.88 12.16 -3.47
C LEU A 724 -42.82 13.03 -2.76
N LEU A 725 -43.24 14.16 -2.19
CA LEU A 725 -42.37 15.11 -1.49
C LEU A 725 -41.42 14.45 -0.48
N ASN A 726 -41.93 13.58 0.40
CA ASN A 726 -41.11 12.90 1.41
C ASN A 726 -40.07 11.96 0.79
N LYS A 727 -40.38 11.38 -0.39
CA LYS A 727 -39.44 10.55 -1.13
C LYS A 727 -38.33 11.41 -1.76
N LYS A 728 -38.66 12.57 -2.32
CA LYS A 728 -37.68 13.54 -2.84
C LYS A 728 -36.72 14.01 -1.75
N ILE A 729 -37.27 14.41 -0.59
CA ILE A 729 -36.46 14.80 0.58
C ILE A 729 -35.54 13.65 0.99
N ARG A 730 -36.07 12.42 1.13
CA ARG A 730 -35.27 11.24 1.49
C ARG A 730 -34.17 10.96 0.46
N ASN A 731 -34.46 11.08 -0.84
CA ASN A 731 -33.47 10.88 -1.89
C ASN A 731 -32.34 11.91 -1.79
N ALA A 732 -32.66 13.18 -1.54
CA ALA A 732 -31.68 14.23 -1.33
C ALA A 732 -30.81 13.99 -0.07
N GLN A 733 -31.41 13.48 1.01
CA GLN A 733 -30.66 13.08 2.21
C GLN A 733 -29.72 11.90 1.94
N LEU A 734 -30.21 10.86 1.24
CA LEU A 734 -29.39 9.70 0.88
C LEU A 734 -28.23 10.11 -0.04
N ALA A 735 -28.48 11.03 -0.97
CA ALA A 735 -27.47 11.65 -1.82
C ALA A 735 -26.53 12.62 -1.08
N GLN A 736 -26.74 12.85 0.21
CA GLN A 736 -25.90 13.70 1.08
C GLN A 736 -25.88 15.20 0.71
N TYR A 737 -26.99 15.78 0.23
CA TYR A 737 -27.07 17.23 0.08
C TYR A 737 -26.98 17.94 1.43
N ASN A 738 -26.10 18.94 1.57
CA ASN A 738 -25.93 19.67 2.83
C ASN A 738 -27.25 20.30 3.30
N PHE A 739 -27.93 21.02 2.39
CA PHE A 739 -29.20 21.70 2.64
C PHE A 739 -30.25 21.29 1.62
N ILE A 740 -31.46 21.04 2.10
CA ILE A 740 -32.65 20.69 1.31
C ILE A 740 -33.67 21.81 1.55
N LEU A 741 -33.99 22.52 0.49
CA LEU A 741 -34.86 23.70 0.50
C LEU A 741 -36.21 23.32 -0.11
N VAL A 742 -37.24 23.23 0.73
CA VAL A 742 -38.59 22.89 0.29
C VAL A 742 -39.35 24.17 -0.06
N VAL A 743 -40.01 24.19 -1.22
CA VAL A 743 -40.79 25.35 -1.68
C VAL A 743 -42.26 24.99 -1.89
N GLY A 744 -43.15 25.69 -1.18
CA GLY A 744 -44.60 25.67 -1.28
C GLY A 744 -45.17 26.97 -1.84
N GLU A 745 -46.50 27.09 -1.90
CA GLU A 745 -47.17 28.34 -2.33
C GLU A 745 -46.92 29.49 -1.36
N LYS A 746 -46.82 29.19 -0.05
CA LYS A 746 -46.48 30.18 0.97
C LYS A 746 -45.08 30.75 0.72
N GLU A 747 -44.12 29.85 0.49
CA GLU A 747 -42.74 30.20 0.21
C GLU A 747 -42.58 31.01 -1.08
N ARG A 748 -43.32 30.64 -2.14
CA ARG A 748 -43.34 31.41 -3.39
C ARG A 748 -43.90 32.82 -3.19
N ALA A 749 -44.98 32.97 -2.44
CA ALA A 749 -45.61 34.27 -2.19
C ALA A 749 -44.71 35.20 -1.34
N ALA A 750 -43.90 34.64 -0.45
CA ALA A 750 -43.00 35.37 0.43
C ALA A 750 -41.55 35.47 -0.09
N ASN A 751 -41.24 34.92 -1.26
CA ASN A 751 -39.86 34.78 -1.77
C ASN A 751 -38.92 34.14 -0.70
N SER A 752 -39.41 33.08 -0.07
CA SER A 752 -38.75 32.33 1.01
C SER A 752 -38.57 30.85 0.63
N VAL A 753 -37.92 30.09 1.52
CA VAL A 753 -37.71 28.64 1.44
C VAL A 753 -37.84 28.02 2.83
N ASN A 754 -38.31 26.77 2.90
CA ASN A 754 -38.25 25.99 4.13
C ASN A 754 -36.94 25.19 4.19
N VAL A 755 -36.06 25.55 5.12
CA VAL A 755 -34.69 25.01 5.19
C VAL A 755 -34.62 23.75 6.05
N ARG A 756 -33.97 22.72 5.51
CA ARG A 756 -33.67 21.47 6.21
C ARG A 756 -32.22 21.06 5.96
N THR A 757 -31.61 20.42 6.95
CA THR A 757 -30.26 19.84 6.80
C THR A 757 -30.32 18.39 6.35
N ARG A 758 -29.17 17.85 5.92
CA ARG A 758 -29.04 16.43 5.52
C ARG A 758 -29.49 15.43 6.59
N ASP A 759 -29.33 15.78 7.88
CA ASP A 759 -29.75 14.96 9.03
C ASP A 759 -31.19 15.26 9.49
N ASN A 760 -31.99 15.92 8.65
CA ASN A 760 -33.41 16.25 8.85
C ASN A 760 -33.70 17.26 9.98
N LYS A 761 -32.72 18.09 10.37
CA LYS A 761 -32.98 19.23 11.26
C LYS A 761 -33.71 20.32 10.46
N VAL A 762 -34.88 20.74 10.93
CA VAL A 762 -35.73 21.73 10.26
C VAL A 762 -35.48 23.10 10.89
N HIS A 763 -35.02 24.06 10.09
CA HIS A 763 -34.77 25.44 10.54
C HIS A 763 -35.96 26.38 10.26
N GLY A 764 -36.96 25.90 9.54
CA GLY A 764 -38.19 26.64 9.26
C GLY A 764 -38.09 27.48 7.98
N GLU A 765 -39.01 28.42 7.84
CA GLU A 765 -39.10 29.32 6.69
C GLU A 765 -38.17 30.52 6.86
N LEU A 766 -37.29 30.75 5.88
CA LEU A 766 -36.37 31.90 5.82
C LEU A 766 -36.39 32.49 4.41
N SER A 767 -36.12 33.79 4.27
CA SER A 767 -36.01 34.42 2.94
C SER A 767 -34.87 33.80 2.12
N VAL A 768 -35.01 33.77 0.79
CA VAL A 768 -33.96 33.22 -0.10
C VAL A 768 -32.63 33.96 0.10
N GLU A 769 -32.68 35.29 0.20
CA GLU A 769 -31.52 36.15 0.49
C GLU A 769 -30.81 35.78 1.78
N GLU A 770 -31.55 35.68 2.90
CA GLU A 770 -30.96 35.34 4.20
C GLU A 770 -30.26 33.98 4.19
N VAL A 771 -30.85 32.98 3.53
CA VAL A 771 -30.24 31.65 3.41
C VAL A 771 -28.94 31.71 2.60
N MET A 772 -28.93 32.42 1.47
CA MET A 772 -27.73 32.59 0.65
C MET A 772 -26.61 33.28 1.42
N GLU A 773 -26.92 34.34 2.18
CA GLU A 773 -25.94 35.07 2.99
C GLU A 773 -25.32 34.15 4.06
N ARG A 774 -26.14 33.42 4.82
CA ARG A 774 -25.67 32.46 5.82
C ARG A 774 -24.79 31.38 5.22
N LEU A 775 -25.22 30.75 4.13
CA LEU A 775 -24.44 29.70 3.46
C LEU A 775 -23.13 30.26 2.88
N THR A 776 -23.11 31.52 2.44
CA THR A 776 -21.91 32.17 1.93
C THR A 776 -20.89 32.36 3.06
N LEU A 777 -21.34 32.83 4.23
CA LEU A 777 -20.48 32.97 5.40
C LEU A 777 -19.91 31.61 5.85
N LEU A 778 -20.74 30.57 5.92
CA LEU A 778 -20.32 29.22 6.30
C LEU A 778 -19.33 28.62 5.29
N ARG A 779 -19.50 28.90 4.00
CA ARG A 779 -18.56 28.48 2.95
C ARG A 779 -17.23 29.21 3.07
N LEU A 780 -17.26 30.54 3.24
CA LEU A 780 -16.06 31.37 3.34
C LEU A 780 -15.24 31.09 4.59
N SER A 781 -15.89 30.78 5.72
CA SER A 781 -15.23 30.32 6.94
C SER A 781 -14.73 28.88 6.86
N ARG A 782 -15.01 28.18 5.76
CA ARG A 782 -14.69 26.75 5.54
C ARG A 782 -15.18 25.89 6.70
N CYS A 783 -16.37 26.21 7.23
CA CYS A 783 -16.93 25.53 8.40
C CYS A 783 -17.09 24.02 8.14
N ARG A 784 -16.62 23.22 9.11
CA ARG A 784 -16.69 21.75 9.07
C ARG A 784 -18.10 21.23 9.37
N SER A 785 -18.85 21.92 10.23
CA SER A 785 -20.18 21.54 10.71
C SER A 785 -21.25 22.56 10.29
N ALA A 786 -21.26 22.96 9.02
CA ALA A 786 -22.13 24.01 8.52
C ALA A 786 -23.63 23.76 8.81
N GLU A 787 -24.07 22.51 8.82
CA GLU A 787 -25.45 22.13 9.15
C GLU A 787 -25.81 22.29 10.63
N GLU A 788 -24.84 22.18 11.53
CA GLU A 788 -25.05 22.38 12.96
C GLU A 788 -25.11 23.87 13.30
N ASP A 789 -24.22 24.65 12.66
CA ASP A 789 -24.00 26.09 12.88
C ASP A 789 -24.98 27.02 12.14
N PHE A 790 -25.76 26.50 11.18
CA PHE A 790 -26.76 27.26 10.41
C PHE A 790 -27.91 27.82 11.27
#